data_AF-A0A1Q3SLT1-F1
#
_entry.id   AF-A0A1Q3SLT1-F1
#
_cell.length_a   1.000
_cell.length_b   1.000
_cell.length_c   1.000
_cell.angle_alpha   90.00
_cell.angle_beta   90.00
_cell.angle_gamma   90.00
#
_symmetry.space_group_name_H-M   'P 1'
#
loop_
_entity.id
_entity.type
_entity.pdbx_description
1 polymer ?
#
loop_
_entity_poly.entity_id
_entity_poly.type
_entity_poly.pdbx_seq_one_letter_code
_entity_poly.pdbx_strand_id
1 'polypeptide(L)'
;MQPKSSSSPKVSIILATYNREKFLREAVISVLEQTYQDFELIIIDDGSTDNTRSLITEFSDPRIQYKYQVNKGRSNARNVGLQIARGHYITFLDSDDLYLPQKLALQIEFLDNNLQVGMVYTSAYCINESGNILSHKYKATCSGSIYKKIAFFVPVTITLPTVMTRREIFLKTGFFDENMSRFEDTDMWRRISKITHVSAMSEYTCKLRTHSENHILSQNPQQIVDAIHYYAKKIMQEDRNMSIIALKRGLGGLYHHYGHTMMYIPGWKSFAVELLESAYNYWPLYRYPKISYKAIFNYIKKKFTKIENNIEIAQAYIPKGNKLDKTKDFLPKVSIIIPVYNGENYLREAINSALDQTYPNIEIIVINDGSRDDGATERIALSFGDKIRYFNKPNGGVASALNLGISHMTGDYFSWLSHDDLYVSEKIGYQIKALSEIDSDRVVLYSNYSIFTTDPDKDTACYMKGVSPEKFRYWITFENCLHGCTLLIPKAAFAECGLFNENLLTTQDYDLWFRIAEKYQFIHLPAHLVKSRSHQEQGSITMKETALKECNTLLSKFAKQLNAIEIQQAAHCSTGLSYAQLASSMWYRGFFSAGRTSAVLSLKHCLNAPLKEVILLQCILAKGVLLHYFAKPTRKILPPRLRIIVRNSLKSITDTVKSALIHTSITGTNQNVQPSSIDLLVNKSLSEKFSTVYEKNLFGGRISRSGEGSDLAQTAVIRKEIPNLLKELKISSMLDAPCGDWFWMKHVNLDIEHYIGVDIVKEMINSHQKKYANDHTHFKCINLVEEKLPKVDLIFSRDCFVHLSNKDVLNIIENFKASGATYLLTTTFVARTQNEDLGEGFWRALNMQLAPFNFPTPLKLINEECTEENNMYTDKSLGLWRLADLLE
;
A
#
# COMPACT_ATOMS: atom_id res chain seq x y z
N MET A 1 -35.03 57.22 51.85
CA MET A 1 -33.64 56.81 51.55
C MET A 1 -33.46 56.85 50.05
N GLN A 2 -32.50 57.64 49.55
CA GLN A 2 -32.24 57.79 48.11
C GLN A 2 -31.66 56.50 47.50
N PRO A 3 -32.03 56.13 46.26
CA PRO A 3 -31.44 54.98 45.57
C PRO A 3 -29.99 55.29 45.21
N LYS A 4 -29.05 54.46 45.67
CA LYS A 4 -27.64 54.56 45.27
C LYS A 4 -27.53 54.33 43.75
N SER A 5 -26.85 55.26 43.08
CA SER A 5 -26.55 55.29 41.66
C SER A 5 -25.61 54.15 41.22
N SER A 6 -26.07 53.35 40.25
CA SER A 6 -25.40 52.99 38.99
C SER A 6 -23.88 52.69 38.99
N SER A 7 -23.38 51.76 39.82
CA SER A 7 -22.11 51.09 39.48
C SER A 7 -22.37 50.02 38.43
N SER A 8 -21.60 50.01 37.34
CA SER A 8 -21.63 48.91 36.35
C SER A 8 -21.35 47.58 37.05
N PRO A 9 -22.08 46.48 36.73
CA PRO A 9 -21.83 45.18 37.35
C PRO A 9 -20.38 44.74 37.09
N LYS A 10 -19.77 43.93 37.96
CA LYS A 10 -18.42 43.41 37.69
C LYS A 10 -18.44 42.41 36.52
N VAL A 11 -19.48 41.59 36.39
CA VAL A 11 -19.59 40.56 35.33
C VAL A 11 -20.90 40.68 34.55
N SER A 12 -20.85 40.57 33.22
CA SER A 12 -22.02 40.27 32.39
C SER A 12 -21.99 38.81 31.95
N ILE A 13 -23.08 38.10 32.18
CA ILE A 13 -23.28 36.71 31.77
C ILE A 13 -24.25 36.73 30.59
N ILE A 14 -23.81 36.29 29.41
CA ILE A 14 -24.65 36.26 28.21
C ILE A 14 -25.17 34.84 28.00
N LEU A 15 -26.48 34.68 28.02
CA LEU A 15 -27.18 33.42 27.79
C LEU A 15 -28.05 33.56 26.54
N ALA A 16 -27.66 32.90 25.46
CA ALA A 16 -28.46 32.83 24.24
C ALA A 16 -29.36 31.59 24.29
N THR A 17 -30.62 31.73 23.90
CA THR A 17 -31.60 30.64 23.94
C THR A 17 -32.47 30.61 22.69
N TYR A 18 -32.82 29.41 22.25
CA TYR A 18 -33.77 29.15 21.18
C TYR A 18 -34.38 27.76 21.37
N ASN A 19 -35.68 27.70 21.70
CA ASN A 19 -36.42 26.46 21.94
C ASN A 19 -35.74 25.53 22.98
N ARG A 20 -35.70 25.99 24.24
CA ARG A 20 -34.96 25.35 25.34
C ARG A 20 -35.80 25.20 26.62
N GLU A 21 -37.12 25.06 26.49
CA GLU A 21 -38.02 24.96 27.65
C GLU A 21 -37.60 23.88 28.68
N LYS A 22 -36.97 22.78 28.22
CA LYS A 22 -36.53 21.67 29.06
C LYS A 22 -35.36 21.99 29.98
N PHE A 23 -34.43 22.84 29.57
CA PHE A 23 -33.13 23.01 30.26
C PHE A 23 -32.91 24.43 30.80
N LEU A 24 -33.57 25.43 30.22
CA LEU A 24 -33.33 26.84 30.52
C LEU A 24 -33.47 27.17 32.00
N ARG A 25 -34.48 26.60 32.68
CA ARG A 25 -34.72 26.86 34.11
C ARG A 25 -33.52 26.46 34.97
N GLU A 26 -32.92 25.29 34.73
CA GLU A 26 -31.72 24.86 35.45
C GLU A 26 -30.53 25.77 35.16
N ALA A 27 -30.36 26.18 33.89
CA ALA A 27 -29.28 27.08 33.48
C ALA A 27 -29.37 28.43 34.20
N VAL A 28 -30.55 29.06 34.21
CA VAL A 28 -30.80 30.34 34.91
C VAL A 28 -30.56 30.19 36.41
N ILE A 29 -31.10 29.15 37.05
CA ILE A 29 -30.90 28.89 38.49
C ILE A 29 -29.41 28.76 38.82
N SER A 30 -28.63 28.02 38.00
CA SER A 30 -27.20 27.84 38.23
C SER A 30 -26.38 29.15 38.21
N VAL A 31 -26.89 30.16 37.50
CA VAL A 31 -26.32 31.51 37.48
C VAL A 31 -26.74 32.31 38.71
N LEU A 32 -28.02 32.27 39.08
CA LEU A 32 -28.53 33.01 40.24
C LEU A 32 -27.91 32.53 41.56
N GLU A 33 -27.56 31.25 41.64
CA GLU A 33 -26.92 30.58 42.78
C GLU A 33 -25.39 30.76 42.85
N GLN A 34 -24.78 31.57 41.97
CA GLN A 34 -23.34 31.84 42.05
C GLN A 34 -22.96 32.50 43.37
N THR A 35 -21.85 32.07 43.98
CA THR A 35 -21.34 32.64 45.23
C THR A 35 -20.92 34.11 45.11
N TYR A 36 -20.57 34.56 43.91
CA TYR A 36 -20.30 35.97 43.59
C TYR A 36 -21.56 36.63 43.04
N GLN A 37 -22.02 37.72 43.65
CA GLN A 37 -23.36 38.28 43.41
C GLN A 37 -23.39 39.56 42.55
N ASP A 38 -22.26 40.23 42.34
CA ASP A 38 -22.16 41.46 41.54
C ASP A 38 -22.06 41.15 40.03
N PHE A 39 -23.18 40.71 39.45
CA PHE A 39 -23.30 40.39 38.04
C PHE A 39 -24.66 40.83 37.46
N GLU A 40 -24.72 40.91 36.14
CA GLU A 40 -25.96 40.91 35.36
C GLU A 40 -26.06 39.64 34.51
N LEU A 41 -27.28 39.11 34.36
CA LEU A 41 -27.58 37.99 33.47
C LEU A 41 -28.40 38.52 32.28
N ILE A 42 -27.82 38.48 31.09
CA ILE A 42 -28.44 38.95 29.85
C ILE A 42 -28.92 37.73 29.07
N ILE A 43 -30.23 37.52 29.03
CA ILE A 43 -30.88 36.43 28.31
C ILE A 43 -31.38 36.95 26.96
N ILE A 44 -30.80 36.43 25.87
CA ILE A 44 -31.21 36.74 24.50
C ILE A 44 -31.99 35.55 23.94
N ASP A 45 -33.30 35.71 23.79
CA ASP A 45 -34.17 34.74 23.11
C ASP A 45 -34.20 35.02 21.61
N ASP A 46 -33.58 34.11 20.85
CA ASP A 46 -33.41 34.18 19.40
C ASP A 46 -34.62 33.59 18.64
N GLY A 47 -35.82 33.99 19.05
CA GLY A 47 -37.05 33.66 18.33
C GLY A 47 -37.73 32.36 18.76
N SER A 48 -37.65 31.98 20.04
CA SER A 48 -38.27 30.75 20.53
C SER A 48 -39.78 30.71 20.31
N THR A 49 -40.27 29.52 19.97
CA THR A 49 -41.68 29.22 19.70
C THR A 49 -42.31 28.26 20.72
N ASP A 50 -41.49 27.68 21.61
CA ASP A 50 -41.92 26.85 22.74
C ASP A 50 -42.18 27.70 24.01
N ASN A 51 -42.30 27.08 25.19
CA ASN A 51 -42.54 27.80 26.44
C ASN A 51 -41.30 28.54 27.00
N THR A 52 -40.18 28.61 26.27
CA THR A 52 -38.94 29.29 26.69
C THR A 52 -39.22 30.70 27.19
N ARG A 53 -40.00 31.49 26.43
CA ARG A 53 -40.32 32.87 26.80
C ARG A 53 -41.06 32.96 28.14
N SER A 54 -42.08 32.12 28.32
CA SER A 54 -42.90 32.10 29.54
C SER A 54 -42.04 31.76 30.77
N LEU A 55 -41.14 30.78 30.65
CA LEU A 55 -40.23 30.38 31.73
C LEU A 55 -39.29 31.51 32.16
N ILE A 56 -38.82 32.34 31.23
CA ILE A 56 -37.95 33.48 31.57
C ILE A 56 -38.73 34.52 32.38
N THR A 57 -39.98 34.78 32.02
CA THR A 57 -40.82 35.77 32.70
C THR A 57 -41.24 35.38 34.13
N GLU A 58 -41.10 34.09 34.50
CA GLU A 58 -41.34 33.64 35.87
C GLU A 58 -40.25 34.13 36.85
N PHE A 59 -39.05 34.47 36.37
CA PHE A 59 -37.99 34.96 37.22
C PHE A 59 -38.15 36.47 37.48
N SER A 60 -38.30 36.85 38.76
CA SER A 60 -38.40 38.25 39.20
C SER A 60 -37.08 38.85 39.68
N ASP A 61 -35.94 38.22 39.36
CA ASP A 61 -34.63 38.67 39.84
C ASP A 61 -34.16 39.93 39.07
N PRO A 62 -33.85 41.05 39.76
CA PRO A 62 -33.50 42.31 39.11
C PRO A 62 -32.17 42.27 38.33
N ARG A 63 -31.36 41.22 38.51
CA ARG A 63 -30.12 41.03 37.75
C ARG A 63 -30.39 40.50 36.33
N ILE A 64 -31.58 39.99 36.06
CA ILE A 64 -31.95 39.43 34.76
C ILE A 64 -32.40 40.53 33.81
N GLN A 65 -31.76 40.58 32.65
CA GLN A 65 -32.17 41.38 31.50
C GLN A 65 -32.58 40.44 30.38
N TYR A 66 -33.87 40.44 30.05
CA TYR A 66 -34.41 39.64 28.96
C TYR A 66 -34.60 40.49 27.70
N LYS A 67 -34.17 39.95 26.56
CA LYS A 67 -34.41 40.54 25.25
C LYS A 67 -34.81 39.47 24.25
N TYR A 68 -35.93 39.72 23.58
CA TYR A 68 -36.37 38.92 22.45
C TYR A 68 -35.89 39.50 21.13
N GLN A 69 -35.60 38.63 20.17
CA GLN A 69 -35.43 38.97 18.76
C GLN A 69 -36.04 37.91 17.85
N VAL A 70 -36.29 38.28 16.59
CA VAL A 70 -36.57 37.28 15.55
C VAL A 70 -35.30 36.48 15.29
N ASN A 71 -35.44 35.16 15.06
CA ASN A 71 -34.31 34.24 14.88
C ASN A 71 -33.31 34.76 13.83
N LYS A 72 -32.07 35.00 14.27
CA LYS A 72 -30.93 35.44 13.45
C LYS A 72 -29.68 34.60 13.67
N GLY A 73 -29.79 33.52 14.44
CA GLY A 73 -28.71 32.60 14.74
C GLY A 73 -27.91 32.96 15.99
N ARG A 74 -27.29 31.94 16.58
CA ARG A 74 -26.53 31.99 17.84
C ARG A 74 -25.47 33.09 17.90
N SER A 75 -24.73 33.33 16.82
CA SER A 75 -23.68 34.35 16.76
C SER A 75 -24.28 35.74 16.88
N ASN A 76 -25.39 36.00 16.19
CA ASN A 76 -26.11 37.27 16.29
C ASN A 76 -26.66 37.48 17.71
N ALA A 77 -27.32 36.47 18.29
CA ALA A 77 -27.83 36.54 19.65
C ALA A 77 -26.71 36.86 20.69
N ARG A 78 -25.55 36.20 20.56
CA ARG A 78 -24.36 36.48 21.39
C ARG A 78 -23.84 37.90 21.17
N ASN A 79 -23.83 38.39 19.93
CA ASN A 79 -23.41 39.76 19.59
C ASN A 79 -24.35 40.80 20.19
N VAL A 80 -25.66 40.58 20.15
CA VAL A 80 -26.65 41.46 20.80
C VAL A 80 -26.43 41.50 22.31
N GLY A 81 -26.16 40.35 22.93
CA GLY A 81 -25.77 40.29 24.35
C GLY A 81 -24.49 41.08 24.64
N LEU A 82 -23.46 40.93 23.80
CA LEU A 82 -22.19 41.64 23.93
C LEU A 82 -22.33 43.16 23.82
N GLN A 83 -23.25 43.64 22.99
CA GLN A 83 -23.51 45.08 22.82
C GLN A 83 -24.17 45.70 24.05
N ILE A 84 -24.99 44.93 24.77
CA ILE A 84 -25.74 45.40 25.94
C ILE A 84 -24.91 45.23 27.23
N ALA A 85 -23.98 44.28 27.24
CA ALA A 85 -23.11 43.97 28.37
C ALA A 85 -22.33 45.19 28.89
N ARG A 86 -22.50 45.47 30.19
CA ARG A 86 -21.88 46.59 30.91
C ARG A 86 -20.76 46.14 31.84
N GLY A 87 -20.62 44.83 32.05
CA GLY A 87 -19.68 44.19 32.95
C GLY A 87 -18.23 44.44 32.60
N HIS A 88 -17.36 44.53 33.61
CA HIS A 88 -15.91 44.56 33.38
C HIS A 88 -15.43 43.23 32.77
N TYR A 89 -15.97 42.12 33.24
CA TYR A 89 -15.77 40.79 32.70
C TYR A 89 -17.03 40.31 31.95
N ILE A 90 -16.82 39.53 30.89
CA ILE A 90 -17.89 38.90 30.11
C ILE A 90 -17.67 37.39 30.10
N THR A 91 -18.74 36.65 30.37
CA THR A 91 -18.79 35.17 30.30
C THR A 91 -20.09 34.75 29.61
N PHE A 92 -20.16 33.50 29.15
CA PHE A 92 -21.30 32.97 28.43
C PHE A 92 -21.85 31.71 29.08
N LEU A 93 -23.12 31.41 28.85
CA LEU A 93 -23.73 30.13 29.20
C LEU A 93 -24.64 29.71 28.04
N ASP A 94 -24.43 28.49 27.51
CA ASP A 94 -25.41 27.88 26.62
C ASP A 94 -26.61 27.42 27.48
N SER A 95 -27.83 27.54 26.93
CA SER A 95 -29.10 27.39 27.66
C SER A 95 -29.40 25.95 28.14
N ASP A 96 -28.56 24.99 27.76
CA ASP A 96 -28.59 23.58 28.14
C ASP A 96 -27.48 23.18 29.13
N ASP A 97 -26.53 24.08 29.42
CA ASP A 97 -25.39 23.88 30.31
C ASP A 97 -25.60 24.52 31.70
N LEU A 98 -24.72 24.19 32.66
CA LEU A 98 -24.81 24.69 34.04
C LEU A 98 -23.48 25.26 34.54
N TYR A 99 -23.54 26.33 35.34
CA TYR A 99 -22.42 26.78 36.15
C TYR A 99 -22.33 25.98 37.46
N LEU A 100 -21.11 25.85 37.99
CA LEU A 100 -20.87 25.45 39.38
C LEU A 100 -20.80 26.70 40.27
N PRO A 101 -21.18 26.64 41.55
CA PRO A 101 -21.42 27.83 42.37
C PRO A 101 -20.24 28.81 42.51
N GLN A 102 -19.00 28.34 42.38
CA GLN A 102 -17.79 29.17 42.54
C GLN A 102 -17.20 29.68 41.21
N LYS A 103 -17.84 29.43 40.05
CA LYS A 103 -17.26 29.79 38.74
C LYS A 103 -16.85 31.26 38.67
N LEU A 104 -17.78 32.16 38.99
CA LEU A 104 -17.53 33.59 38.87
C LEU A 104 -16.40 34.04 39.80
N ALA A 105 -16.46 33.66 41.08
CA ALA A 105 -15.47 34.03 42.08
C ALA A 105 -14.05 33.59 41.66
N LEU A 106 -13.89 32.32 41.25
CA LEU A 106 -12.59 31.76 40.87
C LEU A 106 -11.97 32.45 39.65
N GLN A 107 -12.77 32.73 38.62
CA GLN A 107 -12.25 33.34 37.39
C GLN A 107 -11.97 34.84 37.55
N ILE A 108 -12.77 35.55 38.35
CA ILE A 108 -12.53 36.95 38.71
C ILE A 108 -11.22 37.06 39.48
N GLU A 109 -11.06 36.26 40.54
CA GLU A 109 -9.84 36.23 41.35
C GLU A 109 -8.60 35.94 40.48
N PHE A 110 -8.70 34.95 39.59
CA PHE A 110 -7.62 34.63 38.67
C PHE A 110 -7.27 35.82 37.76
N LEU A 111 -8.25 36.46 37.12
CA LEU A 111 -8.01 37.57 36.20
C LEU A 111 -7.49 38.80 36.93
N ASP A 112 -8.05 39.16 38.08
CA ASP A 112 -7.61 40.31 38.88
C ASP A 112 -6.14 40.13 39.33
N ASN A 113 -5.70 38.90 39.60
CA ASN A 113 -4.31 38.58 39.94
C ASN A 113 -3.36 38.39 38.74
N ASN A 114 -3.88 38.36 37.50
CA ASN A 114 -3.10 38.10 36.28
C ASN A 114 -3.45 39.11 35.18
N LEU A 115 -2.98 40.36 35.33
CA LEU A 115 -3.32 41.48 34.44
C LEU A 115 -2.90 41.27 32.98
N GLN A 116 -1.89 40.45 32.72
CA GLN A 116 -1.44 40.08 31.37
C GLN A 116 -2.42 39.15 30.64
N VAL A 117 -3.32 38.49 31.36
CA VAL A 117 -4.30 37.55 30.82
C VAL A 117 -5.59 38.30 30.46
N GLY A 118 -5.95 38.27 29.18
CA GLY A 118 -7.19 38.88 28.70
C GLY A 118 -8.38 37.92 28.69
N MET A 119 -8.12 36.61 28.67
CA MET A 119 -9.13 35.56 28.68
C MET A 119 -8.68 34.35 29.49
N VAL A 120 -9.58 33.82 30.32
CA VAL A 120 -9.37 32.57 31.07
C VAL A 120 -10.45 31.56 30.72
N TYR A 121 -10.11 30.28 30.70
CA TYR A 121 -11.06 29.18 30.52
C TYR A 121 -10.72 28.01 31.45
N THR A 122 -11.73 27.23 31.83
CA THR A 122 -11.67 26.24 32.91
C THR A 122 -11.96 24.82 32.41
N SER A 123 -11.77 23.82 33.28
CA SER A 123 -12.25 22.47 33.03
C SER A 123 -13.76 22.36 33.29
N ALA A 124 -14.40 21.30 32.76
CA ALA A 124 -15.84 21.09 32.95
C ALA A 124 -16.20 19.61 33.05
N TYR A 125 -17.21 19.31 33.85
CA TYR A 125 -17.84 17.99 33.87
C TYR A 125 -18.71 17.85 32.63
N CYS A 126 -18.77 16.65 32.04
CA CYS A 126 -19.76 16.35 31.02
C CYS A 126 -20.94 15.65 31.72
N ILE A 127 -22.17 16.02 31.39
CA ILE A 127 -23.40 15.43 31.94
C ILE A 127 -24.29 14.93 30.80
N ASN A 128 -25.12 13.92 31.08
CA ASN A 128 -26.17 13.50 30.16
C ASN A 128 -27.43 14.37 30.31
N GLU A 129 -28.45 14.09 29.51
CA GLU A 129 -29.74 14.81 29.53
C GLU A 129 -30.39 14.86 30.92
N SER A 130 -30.25 13.81 31.73
CA SER A 130 -30.77 13.75 33.10
C SER A 130 -29.88 14.44 34.16
N GLY A 131 -28.77 15.08 33.76
CA GLY A 131 -27.85 15.76 34.67
C GLY A 131 -26.80 14.85 35.34
N ASN A 132 -26.75 13.56 34.99
CA ASN A 132 -25.78 12.63 35.55
C ASN A 132 -24.39 12.83 34.92
N ILE A 133 -23.35 12.84 35.76
CA ILE A 133 -21.96 13.03 35.32
C ILE A 133 -21.50 11.83 34.48
N LEU A 134 -20.95 12.13 33.30
CA LEU A 134 -20.35 11.18 32.38
C LEU A 134 -18.87 10.92 32.74
N SER A 135 -18.35 9.77 32.31
CA SER A 135 -16.97 9.36 32.60
C SER A 135 -15.92 10.25 31.92
N HIS A 136 -16.25 10.80 30.74
CA HIS A 136 -15.39 11.74 30.06
C HIS A 136 -15.56 13.15 30.65
N LYS A 137 -14.45 13.92 30.68
CA LYS A 137 -14.40 15.27 31.23
C LYS A 137 -13.71 16.20 30.25
N TYR A 138 -14.18 17.43 30.16
CA TYR A 138 -13.46 18.49 29.46
C TYR A 138 -12.36 19.05 30.35
N LYS A 139 -11.15 19.23 29.80
CA LYS A 139 -9.99 19.74 30.53
C LYS A 139 -9.39 20.94 29.82
N ALA A 140 -9.18 22.03 30.56
CA ALA A 140 -8.36 23.14 30.09
C ALA A 140 -6.87 22.74 30.16
N THR A 141 -6.11 22.98 29.08
CA THR A 141 -4.77 22.37 28.94
C THR A 141 -3.66 23.30 28.46
N CYS A 142 -4.00 24.47 27.91
CA CYS A 142 -3.02 25.34 27.27
C CYS A 142 -3.22 26.80 27.68
N SER A 143 -2.13 27.45 28.09
CA SER A 143 -2.04 28.89 28.34
C SER A 143 -1.01 29.55 27.42
N GLY A 144 -1.03 30.89 27.32
CA GLY A 144 -0.11 31.71 26.55
C GLY A 144 -0.73 32.29 25.27
N SER A 145 0.11 32.60 24.28
CA SER A 145 -0.33 32.89 22.91
C SER A 145 -0.56 31.57 22.16
N ILE A 146 -1.80 31.10 22.19
CA ILE A 146 -2.19 29.76 21.73
C ILE A 146 -3.06 29.79 20.45
N TYR A 147 -3.15 30.93 19.76
CA TYR A 147 -4.00 31.07 18.56
C TYR A 147 -3.72 30.00 17.50
N LYS A 148 -2.45 29.60 17.31
CA LYS A 148 -2.05 28.52 16.38
C LYS A 148 -2.57 27.14 16.80
N LYS A 149 -2.80 26.92 18.10
CA LYS A 149 -3.34 25.67 18.65
C LYS A 149 -4.87 25.64 18.59
N ILE A 150 -5.51 26.80 18.70
CA ILE A 150 -6.97 26.96 18.58
C ILE A 150 -7.41 26.88 17.12
N ALA A 151 -6.66 27.50 16.20
CA ALA A 151 -7.04 27.67 14.79
C ALA A 151 -7.41 26.39 14.05
N PHE A 152 -6.91 25.22 14.48
CA PHE A 152 -7.13 23.96 13.78
C PHE A 152 -8.00 22.97 14.56
N PHE A 153 -8.72 23.46 15.58
CA PHE A 153 -9.62 22.70 16.46
C PHE A 153 -8.92 21.64 17.34
N VAL A 154 -7.82 21.06 16.88
CA VAL A 154 -6.95 20.08 17.56
C VAL A 154 -5.54 20.66 17.64
N PRO A 155 -4.88 20.68 18.82
CA PRO A 155 -5.24 19.96 20.04
C PRO A 155 -6.08 20.76 21.05
N VAL A 156 -6.45 22.01 20.77
CA VAL A 156 -7.13 22.87 21.75
C VAL A 156 -8.52 23.27 21.24
N THR A 157 -9.54 22.80 21.93
CA THR A 157 -10.92 23.25 21.81
C THR A 157 -11.28 24.00 23.08
N ILE A 158 -11.85 25.20 22.98
CA ILE A 158 -12.30 26.02 24.11
C ILE A 158 -13.81 26.15 24.01
N THR A 159 -14.54 25.57 24.96
CA THR A 159 -16.00 25.55 24.94
C THR A 159 -16.56 26.80 25.59
N LEU A 160 -17.62 27.35 25.00
CA LEU A 160 -18.18 28.66 25.33
C LEU A 160 -18.44 28.88 26.85
N PRO A 161 -19.07 27.96 27.61
CA PRO A 161 -19.42 28.21 29.01
C PRO A 161 -18.22 28.35 29.96
N THR A 162 -17.06 27.82 29.55
CA THR A 162 -15.86 27.79 30.40
C THR A 162 -15.14 29.13 30.43
N VAL A 163 -15.43 30.03 29.48
CA VAL A 163 -14.65 31.23 29.24
C VAL A 163 -15.10 32.40 30.11
N MET A 164 -14.15 33.18 30.62
CA MET A 164 -14.36 34.55 31.09
C MET A 164 -13.29 35.46 30.47
N THR A 165 -13.72 36.60 29.93
CA THR A 165 -12.87 37.51 29.17
C THR A 165 -13.06 38.94 29.64
N ARG A 166 -11.98 39.72 29.66
CA ARG A 166 -12.05 41.18 29.87
C ARG A 166 -12.83 41.87 28.74
N ARG A 167 -13.80 42.72 29.08
CA ARG A 167 -14.68 43.36 28.08
C ARG A 167 -13.91 44.12 27.00
N GLU A 168 -12.84 44.82 27.34
CA GLU A 168 -12.03 45.59 26.38
C GLU A 168 -11.36 44.71 25.32
N ILE A 169 -11.19 43.41 25.56
CA ILE A 169 -10.64 42.47 24.58
C ILE A 169 -11.65 42.21 23.47
N PHE A 170 -12.95 42.11 23.76
CA PHE A 170 -13.98 42.02 22.72
C PHE A 170 -14.04 43.30 21.88
N LEU A 171 -13.90 44.47 22.50
CA LEU A 171 -13.86 45.76 21.77
C LEU A 171 -12.68 45.83 20.78
N LYS A 172 -11.52 45.27 21.15
CA LYS A 172 -10.34 45.21 20.27
C LYS A 172 -10.43 44.13 19.20
N THR A 173 -11.08 43.00 19.50
CA THR A 173 -11.12 41.82 18.63
C THR A 173 -12.27 41.84 17.63
N GLY A 174 -13.33 42.59 17.94
CA GLY A 174 -14.61 42.54 17.23
C GLY A 174 -15.52 41.41 17.73
N PHE A 175 -16.69 41.29 17.12
CA PHE A 175 -17.78 40.40 17.51
C PHE A 175 -17.69 39.00 16.88
N PHE A 176 -18.63 38.09 17.19
CA PHE A 176 -18.73 36.78 16.55
C PHE A 176 -19.12 36.94 15.08
N ASP A 177 -18.59 36.10 14.21
CA ASP A 177 -18.93 36.11 12.78
C ASP A 177 -20.32 35.49 12.58
N GLU A 178 -21.29 36.31 12.17
CA GLU A 178 -22.68 35.91 12.02
C GLU A 178 -22.92 34.99 10.81
N ASN A 179 -21.94 34.89 9.90
CA ASN A 179 -22.01 33.97 8.76
C ASN A 179 -21.55 32.55 9.11
N MET A 180 -21.03 32.33 10.32
CA MET A 180 -20.56 31.02 10.76
C MET A 180 -21.67 30.25 11.47
N SER A 181 -22.08 29.12 10.87
CA SER A 181 -23.00 28.17 11.49
C SER A 181 -22.32 27.25 12.53
N ARG A 182 -20.98 27.17 12.46
CA ARG A 182 -20.12 26.37 13.34
C ARG A 182 -18.72 27.00 13.40
N PHE A 183 -17.96 26.70 14.46
CA PHE A 183 -16.62 27.23 14.77
C PHE A 183 -16.58 28.71 15.12
N GLU A 184 -17.73 29.32 15.39
CA GLU A 184 -17.84 30.72 15.79
C GLU A 184 -17.08 31.01 17.09
N ASP A 185 -17.11 30.05 18.02
CA ASP A 185 -16.35 30.08 19.27
C ASP A 185 -14.85 29.99 19.02
N THR A 186 -14.45 28.99 18.24
CA THR A 186 -13.06 28.70 17.87
C THR A 186 -12.44 29.87 17.12
N ASP A 187 -13.19 30.51 16.22
CA ASP A 187 -12.79 31.74 15.54
C ASP A 187 -12.58 32.90 16.52
N MET A 188 -13.54 33.15 17.40
CA MET A 188 -13.45 34.21 18.40
C MET A 188 -12.23 34.02 19.30
N TRP A 189 -12.06 32.83 19.88
CA TRP A 189 -10.95 32.52 20.78
C TRP A 189 -9.59 32.58 20.06
N ARG A 190 -9.53 32.16 18.79
CA ARG A 190 -8.34 32.31 17.95
C ARG A 190 -7.99 33.79 17.78
N ARG A 191 -8.96 34.65 17.44
CA ARG A 191 -8.73 36.09 17.27
C ARG A 191 -8.31 36.76 18.58
N ILE A 192 -8.97 36.43 19.69
CA ILE A 192 -8.60 36.93 21.03
C ILE A 192 -7.16 36.53 21.37
N SER A 193 -6.80 35.26 21.18
CA SER A 193 -5.45 34.77 21.51
C SER A 193 -4.32 35.37 20.67
N LYS A 194 -4.63 36.09 19.58
CA LYS A 194 -3.61 36.85 18.83
C LYS A 194 -3.21 38.15 19.53
N ILE A 195 -4.11 38.74 20.30
CA ILE A 195 -3.92 40.08 20.86
C ILE A 195 -3.70 40.07 22.38
N THR A 196 -3.92 38.93 23.05
CA THR A 196 -3.73 38.80 24.50
C THR A 196 -3.34 37.38 24.91
N HIS A 197 -2.84 37.21 26.14
CA HIS A 197 -2.62 35.89 26.73
C HIS A 197 -3.95 35.26 27.13
N VAL A 198 -4.08 33.98 26.80
CA VAL A 198 -5.17 33.12 27.26
C VAL A 198 -4.64 32.20 28.35
N SER A 199 -5.39 31.99 29.43
CA SER A 199 -4.99 31.04 30.49
C SER A 199 -5.98 29.89 30.68
N ALA A 200 -5.46 28.69 30.87
CA ALA A 200 -6.19 27.51 31.28
C ALA A 200 -6.17 27.34 32.81
N MET A 201 -7.34 27.12 33.40
CA MET A 201 -7.55 26.79 34.81
C MET A 201 -7.97 25.33 34.94
N SER A 202 -7.28 24.56 35.79
CA SER A 202 -7.58 23.14 36.01
C SER A 202 -8.89 22.90 36.76
N GLU A 203 -9.41 23.93 37.42
CA GLU A 203 -10.64 23.92 38.19
C GLU A 203 -11.83 23.57 37.30
N TYR A 204 -12.74 22.77 37.85
CA TYR A 204 -13.99 22.43 37.20
C TYR A 204 -15.04 23.48 37.59
N THR A 205 -15.53 24.26 36.64
CA THR A 205 -16.47 25.36 36.95
C THR A 205 -17.80 25.28 36.20
N CYS A 206 -17.96 24.32 35.29
CA CYS A 206 -19.20 24.10 34.53
C CYS A 206 -19.56 22.63 34.44
N LYS A 207 -20.83 22.36 34.08
CA LYS A 207 -21.32 21.07 33.59
C LYS A 207 -21.83 21.27 32.15
N LEU A 208 -21.26 20.54 31.20
CA LEU A 208 -21.61 20.56 29.77
C LEU A 208 -22.55 19.41 29.45
N ARG A 209 -23.75 19.69 28.95
CA ARG A 209 -24.80 18.71 28.70
C ARG A 209 -24.73 18.14 27.29
N THR A 210 -24.79 16.81 27.21
CA THR A 210 -24.97 16.09 25.96
C THR A 210 -26.39 15.54 25.88
N HIS A 211 -27.14 15.92 24.85
CA HIS A 211 -28.49 15.44 24.56
C HIS A 211 -28.69 15.26 23.05
N SER A 212 -29.81 14.65 22.66
CA SER A 212 -30.11 14.23 21.28
C SER A 212 -30.02 15.38 20.26
N GLU A 213 -30.47 16.58 20.61
CA GLU A 213 -30.47 17.75 19.71
C GLU A 213 -29.07 18.33 19.48
N ASN A 214 -28.14 18.19 20.44
CA ASN A 214 -26.76 18.67 20.32
C ASN A 214 -25.79 17.59 19.78
N HIS A 215 -26.27 16.38 19.51
CA HIS A 215 -25.44 15.29 19.01
C HIS A 215 -25.02 15.52 17.55
N ILE A 216 -23.82 15.08 17.12
CA ILE A 216 -23.40 15.28 15.72
C ILE A 216 -24.37 14.64 14.72
N LEU A 217 -25.04 13.55 15.11
CA LEU A 217 -25.99 12.81 14.28
C LEU A 217 -27.31 13.54 14.04
N SER A 218 -27.65 14.57 14.83
CA SER A 218 -28.83 15.41 14.59
C SER A 218 -28.58 16.54 13.58
N GLN A 219 -27.34 16.68 13.11
CA GLN A 219 -26.92 17.79 12.25
C GLN A 219 -26.88 17.38 10.77
N ASN A 220 -27.02 18.37 9.89
CA ASN A 220 -26.86 18.16 8.46
C ASN A 220 -25.37 18.04 8.09
N PRO A 221 -24.90 16.92 7.51
CA PRO A 221 -23.49 16.73 7.17
C PRO A 221 -22.97 17.74 6.15
N GLN A 222 -23.78 18.17 5.18
CA GLN A 222 -23.37 19.20 4.20
C GLN A 222 -23.08 20.53 4.90
N GLN A 223 -23.92 20.93 5.85
CA GLN A 223 -23.69 22.17 6.62
C GLN A 223 -22.38 22.11 7.42
N ILE A 224 -22.00 20.93 7.91
CA ILE A 224 -20.70 20.73 8.58
C ILE A 224 -19.55 20.92 7.58
N VAL A 225 -19.65 20.30 6.40
CA VAL A 225 -18.65 20.43 5.33
C VAL A 225 -18.49 21.90 4.92
N ASP A 226 -19.59 22.59 4.64
CA ASP A 226 -19.61 24.00 4.25
C ASP A 226 -18.97 24.89 5.32
N ALA A 227 -19.27 24.66 6.60
CA ALA A 227 -18.68 25.40 7.70
C ALA A 227 -17.17 25.19 7.82
N ILE A 228 -16.68 23.96 7.59
CA ILE A 228 -15.24 23.67 7.58
C ILE A 228 -14.56 24.40 6.41
N HIS A 229 -15.14 24.38 5.22
CA HIS A 229 -14.60 25.11 4.07
C HIS A 229 -14.56 26.62 4.29
N TYR A 230 -15.64 27.17 4.85
CA TYR A 230 -15.70 28.58 5.21
C TYR A 230 -14.60 28.95 6.21
N TYR A 231 -14.49 28.20 7.30
CA TYR A 231 -13.48 28.46 8.33
C TYR A 231 -12.05 28.30 7.81
N ALA A 232 -11.79 27.28 6.99
CA ALA A 232 -10.49 27.08 6.35
C ALA A 232 -10.09 28.27 5.46
N LYS A 233 -11.03 28.78 4.64
CA LYS A 233 -10.83 29.98 3.82
C LYS A 233 -10.53 31.21 4.68
N LYS A 234 -11.28 31.40 5.76
CA LYS A 234 -11.09 32.51 6.71
C LYS A 234 -9.70 32.47 7.34
N ILE A 235 -9.25 31.32 7.84
CA ILE A 235 -7.88 31.14 8.37
C ILE A 235 -6.82 31.48 7.34
N MET A 236 -6.94 30.96 6.11
CA MET A 236 -5.97 31.26 5.04
C MET A 236 -5.86 32.76 4.74
N GLN A 237 -6.98 33.49 4.84
CA GLN A 237 -7.03 34.92 4.55
C GLN A 237 -6.46 35.77 5.71
N GLU A 238 -6.80 35.41 6.95
CA GLU A 238 -6.53 36.22 8.14
C GLU A 238 -5.23 35.85 8.89
N ASP A 239 -4.67 34.66 8.69
CA ASP A 239 -3.49 34.15 9.41
C ASP A 239 -2.21 34.16 8.59
N ARG A 240 -2.00 35.21 7.78
CA ARG A 240 -0.84 35.34 6.87
C ARG A 240 0.52 35.33 7.58
N ASN A 241 0.56 35.65 8.87
CA ASN A 241 1.76 35.61 9.71
C ASN A 241 2.19 34.16 10.04
N MET A 242 1.32 33.16 9.85
CA MET A 242 1.72 31.76 9.91
C MET A 242 2.40 31.38 8.60
N SER A 243 3.52 30.65 8.69
CA SER A 243 4.15 30.09 7.49
C SER A 243 3.13 29.27 6.69
N ILE A 244 3.22 29.33 5.35
CA ILE A 244 2.34 28.55 4.46
C ILE A 244 2.35 27.04 4.79
N ILE A 245 3.49 26.54 5.29
CA ILE A 245 3.66 25.15 5.74
C ILE A 245 2.80 24.87 6.98
N ALA A 246 2.82 25.76 7.98
CA ALA A 246 2.02 25.62 9.19
C ALA A 246 0.51 25.70 8.90
N LEU A 247 0.09 26.62 8.02
CA LEU A 247 -1.29 26.75 7.57
C LEU A 247 -1.79 25.48 6.88
N LYS A 248 -1.08 25.03 5.84
CA LYS A 248 -1.43 23.81 5.10
C LYS A 248 -1.47 22.60 6.02
N ARG A 249 -0.51 22.46 6.94
CA ARG A 249 -0.47 21.37 7.92
C ARG A 249 -1.69 21.39 8.86
N GLY A 250 -2.04 22.56 9.38
CA GLY A 250 -3.16 22.69 10.31
C GLY A 250 -4.50 22.42 9.63
N LEU A 251 -4.71 22.99 8.43
CA LEU A 251 -5.92 22.77 7.64
C LEU A 251 -6.05 21.29 7.22
N GLY A 252 -4.97 20.66 6.77
CA GLY A 252 -4.97 19.23 6.49
C GLY A 252 -5.38 18.39 7.71
N GLY A 253 -4.95 18.79 8.92
CA GLY A 253 -5.36 18.16 10.17
C GLY A 253 -6.85 18.36 10.50
N LEU A 254 -7.37 19.57 10.30
CA LEU A 254 -8.78 19.90 10.49
C LEU A 254 -9.67 19.06 9.57
N TYR A 255 -9.39 19.08 8.26
CA TYR A 255 -10.10 18.30 7.26
C TYR A 255 -10.03 16.79 7.56
N HIS A 256 -8.85 16.29 7.93
CA HIS A 256 -8.67 14.88 8.27
C HIS A 256 -9.46 14.47 9.51
N HIS A 257 -9.48 15.29 10.57
CA HIS A 257 -10.22 15.00 11.80
C HIS A 257 -11.72 14.80 11.53
N TYR A 258 -12.33 15.73 10.78
CA TYR A 258 -13.74 15.63 10.44
C TYR A 258 -14.02 14.54 9.40
N GLY A 259 -13.23 14.47 8.33
CA GLY A 259 -13.37 13.43 7.31
C GLY A 259 -13.24 12.01 7.90
N HIS A 260 -12.28 11.81 8.81
CA HIS A 260 -12.14 10.56 9.55
C HIS A 260 -13.37 10.29 10.43
N THR A 261 -13.84 11.26 11.22
CA THR A 261 -15.02 11.08 12.09
C THR A 261 -16.28 10.73 11.30
N MET A 262 -16.54 11.45 10.20
CA MET A 262 -17.72 11.23 9.35
C MET A 262 -17.68 9.88 8.62
N MET A 263 -16.49 9.31 8.40
CA MET A 263 -16.33 8.00 7.75
C MET A 263 -17.02 6.86 8.52
N TYR A 264 -17.14 6.99 9.85
CA TYR A 264 -17.75 5.97 10.72
C TYR A 264 -19.26 6.18 10.92
N ILE A 265 -19.83 7.24 10.37
CA ILE A 265 -21.26 7.57 10.51
C ILE A 265 -22.02 6.99 9.29
N PRO A 266 -23.02 6.12 9.52
CA PRO A 266 -23.85 5.59 8.43
C PRO A 266 -24.46 6.71 7.57
N GLY A 267 -24.37 6.58 6.25
CA GLY A 267 -24.91 7.56 5.30
C GLY A 267 -24.03 8.80 5.05
N TRP A 268 -22.91 8.97 5.75
CA TRP A 268 -22.08 10.19 5.65
C TRP A 268 -20.77 10.03 4.87
N LYS A 269 -20.55 8.85 4.26
CA LYS A 269 -19.29 8.50 3.60
C LYS A 269 -18.90 9.42 2.44
N SER A 270 -19.86 9.92 1.66
CA SER A 270 -19.58 10.84 0.55
C SER A 270 -18.94 12.14 1.05
N PHE A 271 -19.53 12.76 2.06
CA PHE A 271 -19.01 13.96 2.72
C PHE A 271 -17.66 13.69 3.40
N ALA A 272 -17.50 12.52 4.00
CA ALA A 272 -16.23 12.08 4.58
C ALA A 272 -15.11 12.02 3.52
N VAL A 273 -15.41 11.47 2.34
CA VAL A 273 -14.46 11.40 1.21
C VAL A 273 -14.10 12.80 0.71
N GLU A 274 -15.06 13.72 0.60
CA GLU A 274 -14.80 15.12 0.20
C GLU A 274 -13.83 15.83 1.16
N LEU A 275 -14.06 15.70 2.47
CA LEU A 275 -13.17 16.29 3.48
C LEU A 275 -11.80 15.61 3.48
N LEU A 276 -11.73 14.28 3.30
CA LEU A 276 -10.44 13.59 3.20
C LEU A 276 -9.68 13.97 1.92
N GLU A 277 -10.37 14.13 0.78
CA GLU A 277 -9.77 14.66 -0.45
C GLU A 277 -9.19 16.05 -0.23
N SER A 278 -9.95 16.94 0.44
CA SER A 278 -9.47 18.25 0.86
C SER A 278 -8.25 18.14 1.77
N ALA A 279 -8.25 17.21 2.73
CA ALA A 279 -7.10 16.95 3.60
C ALA A 279 -5.85 16.61 2.78
N TYR A 280 -5.95 15.69 1.82
CA TYR A 280 -4.84 15.31 0.93
C TYR A 280 -4.42 16.46 -0.01
N ASN A 281 -5.33 17.38 -0.32
CA ASN A 281 -5.02 18.57 -1.11
C ASN A 281 -4.12 19.56 -0.36
N TYR A 282 -4.30 19.68 0.96
CA TYR A 282 -3.47 20.50 1.86
C TYR A 282 -2.24 19.76 2.41
N TRP A 283 -2.03 18.48 2.07
CA TRP A 283 -1.04 17.60 2.67
C TRP A 283 0.30 17.54 1.90
N PRO A 284 1.21 18.53 2.05
CA PRO A 284 2.62 18.23 1.85
C PRO A 284 3.26 17.68 3.13
N LEU A 285 2.97 18.19 4.34
CA LEU A 285 3.89 18.04 5.48
C LEU A 285 3.18 17.84 6.84
N TYR A 286 2.45 16.75 7.00
CA TYR A 286 1.95 16.37 8.32
C TYR A 286 3.01 15.63 9.15
N ARG A 287 3.25 16.13 10.35
CA ARG A 287 3.82 15.38 11.48
C ARG A 287 2.62 15.00 12.35
N TYR A 288 2.29 13.71 12.41
CA TYR A 288 1.21 13.18 13.25
C TYR A 288 1.28 13.77 14.67
N PRO A 289 0.30 14.59 15.11
CA PRO A 289 0.14 15.01 16.48
C PRO A 289 -0.41 13.81 17.22
N LYS A 290 0.42 13.20 18.06
CA LYS A 290 0.06 12.61 19.36
C LYS A 290 -1.31 11.91 19.51
N ILE A 291 -1.90 11.32 18.46
CA ILE A 291 -2.72 10.13 18.63
C ILE A 291 -1.72 9.16 19.20
N SER A 292 -1.86 8.92 20.50
CA SER A 292 -0.82 8.23 21.25
C SER A 292 -0.50 6.97 20.48
N TYR A 293 0.73 6.91 19.97
CA TYR A 293 1.33 5.68 19.47
C TYR A 293 1.00 4.59 20.49
N LYS A 294 1.04 4.92 21.79
CA LYS A 294 0.56 4.14 22.93
C LYS A 294 -0.88 3.56 22.87
N ALA A 295 -1.89 4.17 22.26
CA ALA A 295 -3.26 3.63 22.20
C ALA A 295 -3.46 2.68 21.01
N ILE A 296 -2.96 3.04 19.83
CA ILE A 296 -2.89 2.12 18.67
C ILE A 296 -1.97 0.95 19.04
N PHE A 297 -0.80 1.25 19.62
CA PHE A 297 0.16 0.29 20.14
C PHE A 297 -0.38 -0.51 21.33
N ASN A 298 -1.19 0.02 22.26
CA ASN A 298 -1.76 -0.79 23.36
C ASN A 298 -2.97 -1.63 22.90
N TYR A 299 -3.78 -1.12 21.96
CA TYR A 299 -4.85 -1.89 21.32
C TYR A 299 -4.28 -3.04 20.47
N ILE A 300 -3.16 -2.79 19.78
CA ILE A 300 -2.40 -3.79 19.02
C ILE A 300 -1.61 -4.73 19.97
N LYS A 301 -0.94 -4.22 21.02
CA LYS A 301 -0.14 -4.98 22.00
C LYS A 301 -0.98 -5.87 22.92
N LYS A 302 -2.26 -5.55 23.14
CA LYS A 302 -3.21 -6.45 23.82
C LYS A 302 -3.73 -7.56 22.91
N LYS A 303 -3.51 -7.46 21.59
CA LYS A 303 -3.83 -8.48 20.58
C LYS A 303 -2.60 -9.19 19.97
N PHE A 304 -1.40 -8.68 20.21
CA PHE A 304 -0.12 -9.20 19.71
C PHE A 304 0.85 -9.40 20.87
N THR A 305 0.74 -10.57 21.51
CA THR A 305 1.95 -11.25 22.01
C THR A 305 2.23 -12.34 20.98
N LYS A 306 3.45 -12.30 20.43
CA LYS A 306 4.03 -13.13 19.36
C LYS A 306 3.62 -12.78 17.92
N ILE A 307 4.67 -12.79 17.09
CA ILE A 307 4.72 -12.75 15.62
C ILE A 307 4.95 -11.35 15.02
N GLU A 308 6.22 -10.97 15.12
CA GLU A 308 7.05 -10.43 14.04
C GLU A 308 7.54 -11.64 13.19
N ASN A 309 7.86 -11.63 11.89
CA ASN A 309 8.10 -10.59 10.89
C ASN A 309 8.01 -11.26 9.48
N ASN A 310 7.25 -10.67 8.56
CA ASN A 310 7.59 -10.27 7.18
C ASN A 310 8.73 -10.96 6.39
N ILE A 311 8.70 -11.14 5.05
CA ILE A 311 7.80 -10.72 3.96
C ILE A 311 8.30 -11.31 2.64
N GLU A 312 7.37 -11.66 1.75
CA GLU A 312 7.60 -12.06 0.34
C GLU A 312 8.25 -10.95 -0.52
N ILE A 313 8.85 -11.31 -1.66
CA ILE A 313 8.56 -10.67 -2.98
C ILE A 313 8.89 -11.66 -4.10
N ALA A 314 7.83 -12.22 -4.68
CA ALA A 314 7.79 -13.02 -5.91
C ALA A 314 8.62 -12.48 -7.08
N GLN A 315 9.10 -13.40 -7.93
CA GLN A 315 9.22 -13.16 -9.38
C GLN A 315 8.59 -14.31 -10.16
N ALA A 316 7.73 -13.94 -11.09
CA ALA A 316 6.77 -14.80 -11.75
C ALA A 316 7.12 -15.04 -13.22
N TYR A 317 6.37 -16.01 -13.75
CA TYR A 317 5.79 -16.15 -15.09
C TYR A 317 6.68 -16.21 -16.34
N ILE A 318 6.88 -17.45 -16.83
CA ILE A 318 7.05 -17.79 -18.26
C ILE A 318 5.94 -18.81 -18.63
N PRO A 319 4.95 -18.48 -19.48
CA PRO A 319 3.94 -19.43 -19.93
C PRO A 319 4.51 -20.43 -20.95
N LYS A 320 4.10 -21.71 -20.90
CA LYS A 320 4.21 -22.60 -22.07
C LYS A 320 2.83 -22.89 -22.66
N GLY A 321 2.60 -22.31 -23.84
CA GLY A 321 1.60 -22.79 -24.79
C GLY A 321 2.12 -23.98 -25.58
N ASN A 322 1.20 -24.74 -26.17
CA ASN A 322 1.49 -25.96 -26.93
C ASN A 322 2.33 -25.68 -28.18
N LYS A 323 3.23 -26.62 -28.48
CA LYS A 323 4.09 -26.64 -29.65
C LYS A 323 3.29 -26.65 -30.96
N LEU A 324 3.49 -25.61 -31.76
CA LEU A 324 3.47 -25.69 -33.21
C LEU A 324 4.92 -25.80 -33.69
N ASP A 325 5.18 -26.79 -34.54
CA ASP A 325 6.49 -27.10 -35.09
C ASP A 325 6.89 -26.03 -36.13
N LYS A 326 7.40 -24.87 -35.67
CA LYS A 326 8.11 -23.92 -36.52
C LYS A 326 9.57 -24.34 -36.58
N THR A 327 9.80 -25.30 -37.46
CA THR A 327 11.08 -25.81 -37.94
C THR A 327 11.98 -24.66 -38.45
N LYS A 328 13.27 -24.98 -38.65
CA LYS A 328 14.42 -24.31 -39.32
C LYS A 328 14.28 -22.97 -40.12
N ASP A 329 13.09 -22.42 -40.36
CA ASP A 329 12.78 -21.24 -41.18
C ASP A 329 12.41 -19.97 -40.39
N PHE A 330 12.26 -20.01 -39.05
CA PHE A 330 11.99 -18.81 -38.24
C PHE A 330 13.28 -18.02 -37.94
N LEU A 331 13.72 -17.23 -38.93
CA LEU A 331 14.92 -16.37 -38.84
C LEU A 331 14.56 -14.90 -39.14
N PRO A 332 13.68 -14.25 -38.35
CA PRO A 332 13.28 -12.86 -38.61
C PRO A 332 14.46 -11.90 -38.48
N LYS A 333 14.43 -10.79 -39.21
CA LYS A 333 15.50 -9.79 -39.15
C LYS A 333 15.31 -8.89 -37.92
N VAL A 334 16.38 -8.62 -37.18
CA VAL A 334 16.33 -7.71 -36.03
C VAL A 334 17.09 -6.41 -36.32
N SER A 335 16.43 -5.28 -36.19
CA SER A 335 17.08 -3.96 -36.26
C SER A 335 17.50 -3.50 -34.87
N ILE A 336 18.81 -3.50 -34.62
CA ILE A 336 19.42 -2.92 -33.43
C ILE A 336 19.61 -1.42 -33.69
N ILE A 337 18.94 -0.58 -32.91
CA ILE A 337 18.97 0.88 -33.09
C ILE A 337 19.75 1.52 -31.94
N ILE A 338 20.79 2.26 -32.31
CA ILE A 338 21.69 2.95 -31.39
C ILE A 338 21.52 4.46 -31.53
N PRO A 339 20.70 5.12 -30.68
CA PRO A 339 20.67 6.57 -30.58
C PRO A 339 21.94 7.07 -29.85
N VAL A 340 22.63 8.04 -30.44
CA VAL A 340 23.87 8.59 -29.87
C VAL A 340 23.88 10.11 -29.90
N TYR A 341 24.33 10.72 -28.80
CA TYR A 341 24.64 12.14 -28.68
C TYR A 341 25.90 12.29 -27.82
N ASN A 342 26.99 12.82 -28.42
CA ASN A 342 28.31 12.96 -27.79
C ASN A 342 28.89 11.62 -27.29
N GLY A 343 28.87 10.59 -28.15
CA GLY A 343 29.28 9.23 -27.82
C GLY A 343 30.75 8.89 -28.02
N GLU A 344 31.66 9.88 -28.05
CA GLU A 344 33.12 9.64 -28.22
C GLU A 344 33.66 8.59 -27.23
N ASN A 345 33.13 8.60 -26.01
CA ASN A 345 33.52 7.74 -24.89
C ASN A 345 33.18 6.25 -25.10
N TYR A 346 31.96 5.92 -25.55
CA TYR A 346 31.41 4.56 -25.43
C TYR A 346 30.81 3.98 -26.71
N LEU A 347 30.53 4.80 -27.74
CA LEU A 347 29.83 4.34 -28.95
C LEU A 347 30.52 3.15 -29.63
N ARG A 348 31.86 3.13 -29.64
CA ARG A 348 32.63 2.04 -30.22
C ARG A 348 32.34 0.70 -29.53
N GLU A 349 32.28 0.69 -28.20
CA GLU A 349 31.99 -0.53 -27.43
C GLU A 349 30.56 -1.01 -27.67
N ALA A 350 29.59 -0.08 -27.72
CA ALA A 350 28.20 -0.41 -28.02
C ALA A 350 28.05 -1.06 -29.40
N ILE A 351 28.65 -0.47 -30.45
CA ILE A 351 28.61 -1.04 -31.82
C ILE A 351 29.28 -2.42 -31.86
N ASN A 352 30.44 -2.59 -31.22
CA ASN A 352 31.10 -3.90 -31.14
C ASN A 352 30.18 -4.95 -30.48
N SER A 353 29.54 -4.63 -29.35
CA SER A 353 28.65 -5.57 -28.68
C SER A 353 27.42 -5.97 -29.50
N ALA A 354 26.96 -5.09 -30.40
CA ALA A 354 25.89 -5.36 -31.34
C ALA A 354 26.36 -6.22 -32.53
N LEU A 355 27.61 -6.04 -32.99
CA LEU A 355 28.23 -6.87 -34.04
C LEU A 355 28.59 -8.28 -33.54
N ASP A 356 28.94 -8.41 -32.26
CA ASP A 356 29.33 -9.67 -31.62
C ASP A 356 28.13 -10.58 -31.29
N GLN A 357 26.93 -10.25 -31.77
CA GLN A 357 25.75 -11.09 -31.56
C GLN A 357 25.88 -12.44 -32.27
N THR A 358 25.55 -13.53 -31.57
CA THR A 358 25.53 -14.88 -32.15
C THR A 358 24.40 -15.09 -33.16
N TYR A 359 23.42 -14.19 -33.20
CA TYR A 359 22.29 -14.25 -34.12
C TYR A 359 22.65 -13.53 -35.44
N PRO A 360 22.62 -14.22 -36.59
CA PRO A 360 23.22 -13.70 -37.81
C PRO A 360 22.34 -12.69 -38.56
N ASN A 361 21.01 -12.75 -38.42
CA ASN A 361 20.09 -11.91 -39.21
C ASN A 361 19.77 -10.58 -38.49
N ILE A 362 20.79 -9.75 -38.35
CA ILE A 362 20.68 -8.42 -37.73
C ILE A 362 21.01 -7.30 -38.73
N GLU A 363 20.51 -6.10 -38.44
CA GLU A 363 21.10 -4.87 -38.93
C GLU A 363 21.34 -3.92 -37.76
N ILE A 364 22.36 -3.07 -37.87
CA ILE A 364 22.69 -2.08 -36.85
C ILE A 364 22.51 -0.70 -37.47
N ILE A 365 21.65 0.12 -36.85
CA ILE A 365 21.34 1.48 -37.28
C ILE A 365 21.81 2.43 -36.20
N VAL A 366 22.79 3.29 -36.52
CA VAL A 366 23.30 4.32 -35.61
C VAL A 366 22.69 5.66 -36.01
N ILE A 367 21.98 6.29 -35.08
CA ILE A 367 21.38 7.61 -35.27
C ILE A 367 22.13 8.62 -34.42
N ASN A 368 22.97 9.44 -35.06
CA ASN A 368 23.60 10.59 -34.42
C ASN A 368 22.57 11.72 -34.29
N ASP A 369 22.17 12.00 -33.05
CA ASP A 369 21.19 13.03 -32.70
C ASP A 369 21.86 14.40 -32.52
N GLY A 370 22.70 14.78 -33.48
CA GLY A 370 23.31 16.10 -33.55
C GLY A 370 24.41 16.34 -32.51
N SER A 371 25.31 15.37 -32.35
CA SER A 371 26.48 15.45 -31.44
C SER A 371 27.32 16.72 -31.66
N ARG A 372 27.86 17.24 -30.55
CA ARG A 372 28.67 18.46 -30.44
C ARG A 372 30.05 18.14 -29.86
N ASP A 373 30.70 17.14 -30.41
CA ASP A 373 31.99 16.59 -29.97
C ASP A 373 33.04 16.69 -31.09
N ASP A 374 33.02 17.80 -31.83
CA ASP A 374 33.91 18.08 -32.97
C ASP A 374 34.00 16.92 -33.98
N GLY A 375 32.87 16.22 -34.19
CA GLY A 375 32.72 15.11 -35.12
C GLY A 375 33.32 13.78 -34.65
N ALA A 376 33.70 13.64 -33.37
CA ALA A 376 34.27 12.41 -32.84
C ALA A 376 33.30 11.22 -32.93
N THR A 377 32.04 11.41 -32.51
CA THR A 377 30.96 10.42 -32.67
C THR A 377 30.82 9.95 -34.13
N GLU A 378 30.81 10.88 -35.08
CA GLU A 378 30.66 10.57 -36.50
C GLU A 378 31.87 9.79 -37.03
N ARG A 379 33.10 10.21 -36.71
CA ARG A 379 34.33 9.49 -37.10
C ARG A 379 34.32 8.06 -36.56
N ILE A 380 33.87 7.85 -35.32
CA ILE A 380 33.74 6.50 -34.74
C ILE A 380 32.74 5.67 -35.52
N ALA A 381 31.52 6.19 -35.75
CA ALA A 381 30.49 5.46 -36.48
C ALA A 381 30.96 5.09 -37.91
N LEU A 382 31.47 6.07 -38.66
CA LEU A 382 31.95 5.85 -40.04
C LEU A 382 33.13 4.87 -40.13
N SER A 383 33.92 4.71 -39.06
CA SER A 383 35.02 3.72 -39.03
C SER A 383 34.57 2.27 -39.15
N PHE A 384 33.28 1.98 -38.94
CA PHE A 384 32.71 0.64 -39.09
C PHE A 384 32.26 0.31 -40.52
N GLY A 385 32.25 1.29 -41.44
CA GLY A 385 31.88 1.10 -42.84
C GLY A 385 30.51 0.45 -43.02
N ASP A 386 30.40 -0.50 -43.94
CA ASP A 386 29.14 -1.17 -44.32
C ASP A 386 28.58 -2.11 -43.23
N LYS A 387 29.29 -2.30 -42.11
CA LYS A 387 28.79 -3.11 -40.98
C LYS A 387 27.64 -2.44 -40.23
N ILE A 388 27.46 -1.14 -40.38
CA ILE A 388 26.37 -0.36 -39.79
C ILE A 388 25.71 0.54 -40.83
N ARG A 389 24.51 1.02 -40.53
CA ARG A 389 23.84 2.10 -41.26
C ARG A 389 23.83 3.35 -40.40
N TYR A 390 24.55 4.38 -40.82
CA TYR A 390 24.69 5.63 -40.07
C TYR A 390 23.77 6.73 -40.63
N PHE A 391 23.08 7.43 -39.74
CA PHE A 391 22.29 8.62 -40.06
C PHE A 391 22.59 9.73 -39.07
N ASN A 392 22.57 10.99 -39.54
CA ASN A 392 22.73 12.18 -38.72
C ASN A 392 21.49 13.06 -38.83
N LYS A 393 21.07 13.67 -37.72
CA LYS A 393 19.96 14.62 -37.65
C LYS A 393 20.27 15.75 -36.64
N PRO A 394 19.58 16.90 -36.70
CA PRO A 394 19.62 17.87 -35.60
C PRO A 394 19.13 17.26 -34.29
N ASN A 395 19.71 17.65 -33.16
CA ASN A 395 19.34 17.14 -31.82
C ASN A 395 17.85 17.36 -31.54
N GLY A 396 17.12 16.27 -31.33
CA GLY A 396 15.71 16.26 -30.91
C GLY A 396 15.44 15.39 -29.68
N GLY A 397 16.49 14.90 -29.02
CA GLY A 397 16.42 13.95 -27.93
C GLY A 397 16.29 12.49 -28.38
N VAL A 398 16.51 11.58 -27.42
CA VAL A 398 16.54 10.13 -27.62
C VAL A 398 15.27 9.61 -28.32
N ALA A 399 14.08 10.13 -27.97
CA ALA A 399 12.82 9.77 -28.61
C ALA A 399 12.84 10.05 -30.12
N SER A 400 13.33 11.22 -30.53
CA SER A 400 13.41 11.65 -31.93
C SER A 400 14.41 10.82 -32.71
N ALA A 401 15.56 10.49 -32.09
CA ALA A 401 16.56 9.60 -32.67
C ALA A 401 16.03 8.17 -32.87
N LEU A 402 15.36 7.60 -31.86
CA LEU A 402 14.72 6.30 -31.95
C LEU A 402 13.63 6.25 -33.02
N ASN A 403 12.79 7.29 -33.13
CA ASN A 403 11.76 7.40 -34.16
C ASN A 403 12.36 7.42 -35.57
N LEU A 404 13.44 8.18 -35.79
CA LEU A 404 14.15 8.18 -37.07
C LEU A 404 14.71 6.78 -37.36
N GLY A 405 15.34 6.13 -36.38
CA GLY A 405 15.80 4.76 -36.52
C GLY A 405 14.68 3.78 -36.91
N ILE A 406 13.53 3.83 -36.22
CA ILE A 406 12.37 3.00 -36.53
C ILE A 406 11.88 3.25 -37.96
N SER A 407 11.90 4.49 -38.45
CA SER A 407 11.51 4.78 -39.83
C SER A 407 12.43 4.16 -40.88
N HIS A 408 13.71 3.91 -40.54
CA HIS A 408 14.71 3.29 -41.41
C HIS A 408 14.92 1.80 -41.17
N MET A 409 14.25 1.22 -40.17
CA MET A 409 14.36 -0.19 -39.82
C MET A 409 13.75 -1.08 -40.90
N THR A 410 14.47 -2.11 -41.31
CA THR A 410 14.01 -3.14 -42.25
C THR A 410 13.70 -4.46 -41.57
N GLY A 411 14.16 -4.64 -40.32
CA GLY A 411 13.87 -5.81 -39.51
C GLY A 411 12.41 -5.94 -39.10
N ASP A 412 12.01 -7.16 -38.78
CA ASP A 412 10.69 -7.51 -38.24
C ASP A 412 10.59 -7.14 -36.76
N TYR A 413 11.73 -7.07 -36.06
CA TYR A 413 11.83 -6.72 -34.65
C TYR A 413 12.80 -5.56 -34.42
N PHE A 414 12.42 -4.70 -33.47
CA PHE A 414 13.20 -3.59 -32.96
C PHE A 414 13.89 -3.99 -31.66
N SER A 415 15.16 -3.62 -31.52
CA SER A 415 15.93 -3.72 -30.29
C SER A 415 16.72 -2.42 -30.06
N TRP A 416 16.47 -1.73 -28.96
CA TRP A 416 17.20 -0.51 -28.61
C TRP A 416 18.51 -0.85 -27.89
N LEU A 417 19.65 -0.30 -28.32
CA LEU A 417 20.90 -0.28 -27.55
C LEU A 417 21.33 1.17 -27.31
N SER A 418 21.35 1.66 -26.08
CA SER A 418 21.96 2.97 -25.77
C SER A 418 23.46 2.94 -26.07
N HIS A 419 24.00 4.06 -26.56
CA HIS A 419 25.41 4.14 -26.99
C HIS A 419 26.44 3.94 -25.86
N ASP A 420 26.01 3.98 -24.61
CA ASP A 420 26.77 3.80 -23.39
C ASP A 420 26.61 2.42 -22.73
N ASP A 421 25.65 1.61 -23.19
CA ASP A 421 25.37 0.26 -22.71
C ASP A 421 25.96 -0.83 -23.64
N LEU A 422 25.94 -2.10 -23.20
CA LEU A 422 26.42 -3.25 -23.97
C LEU A 422 25.39 -4.37 -24.01
N TYR A 423 25.33 -5.09 -25.13
CA TYR A 423 24.68 -6.40 -25.18
C TYR A 423 25.64 -7.52 -24.80
N VAL A 424 25.11 -8.60 -24.21
CA VAL A 424 25.82 -9.89 -24.20
C VAL A 424 25.67 -10.56 -25.57
N SER A 425 26.66 -11.34 -26.00
CA SER A 425 26.73 -11.94 -27.35
C SER A 425 25.48 -12.76 -27.71
N GLU A 426 24.83 -13.40 -26.74
CA GLU A 426 23.68 -14.26 -26.99
C GLU A 426 22.34 -13.50 -26.92
N LYS A 427 22.29 -12.20 -26.63
CA LYS A 427 21.03 -11.47 -26.37
C LYS A 427 19.98 -11.72 -27.44
N ILE A 428 20.27 -11.38 -28.69
CA ILE A 428 19.30 -11.47 -29.78
C ILE A 428 18.97 -12.94 -30.05
N GLY A 429 19.97 -13.82 -30.06
CA GLY A 429 19.76 -15.26 -30.29
C GLY A 429 18.85 -15.88 -29.23
N TYR A 430 19.05 -15.53 -27.96
CA TYR A 430 18.23 -15.98 -26.85
C TYR A 430 16.79 -15.48 -26.94
N GLN A 431 16.60 -14.19 -27.25
CA GLN A 431 15.26 -13.60 -27.39
C GLN A 431 14.51 -14.18 -28.59
N ILE A 432 15.16 -14.36 -29.75
CA ILE A 432 14.52 -14.93 -30.94
C ILE A 432 14.19 -16.41 -30.73
N LYS A 433 15.07 -17.17 -30.07
CA LYS A 433 14.77 -18.55 -29.68
C LYS A 433 13.54 -18.61 -28.77
N ALA A 434 13.50 -17.79 -27.72
CA ALA A 434 12.33 -17.73 -26.84
C ALA A 434 11.05 -17.34 -27.60
N LEU A 435 11.16 -16.40 -28.55
CA LEU A 435 10.04 -15.98 -29.38
C LEU A 435 9.52 -17.08 -30.31
N SER A 436 10.41 -17.89 -30.86
CA SER A 436 10.05 -19.03 -31.72
C SER A 436 9.22 -20.10 -31.00
N GLU A 437 9.32 -20.15 -29.67
CA GLU A 437 8.59 -21.07 -28.81
C GLU A 437 7.22 -20.51 -28.35
N ILE A 438 6.91 -19.25 -28.67
CA ILE A 438 5.66 -18.59 -28.26
C ILE A 438 4.69 -18.57 -29.43
N ASP A 439 3.50 -19.14 -29.22
CA ASP A 439 2.40 -19.17 -30.20
C ASP A 439 1.61 -17.85 -30.20
N SER A 440 2.31 -16.74 -30.42
CA SER A 440 1.72 -15.41 -30.59
C SER A 440 2.69 -14.45 -31.29
N ASP A 441 2.18 -13.69 -32.24
CA ASP A 441 2.88 -12.59 -32.91
C ASP A 441 2.80 -11.27 -32.13
N ARG A 442 1.99 -11.21 -31.06
CA ARG A 442 1.75 -10.00 -30.26
C ARG A 442 2.50 -10.03 -28.93
N VAL A 443 3.81 -10.27 -29.02
CA VAL A 443 4.68 -10.46 -27.85
C VAL A 443 5.81 -9.45 -27.85
N VAL A 444 6.06 -8.85 -26.69
CA VAL A 444 7.25 -8.07 -26.38
C VAL A 444 8.08 -8.84 -25.36
N LEU A 445 9.33 -9.14 -25.67
CA LEU A 445 10.23 -9.80 -24.71
C LEU A 445 11.04 -8.75 -23.97
N TYR A 446 11.23 -8.93 -22.66
CA TYR A 446 12.17 -8.14 -21.85
C TYR A 446 12.98 -9.08 -20.96
N SER A 447 14.20 -8.69 -20.59
CA SER A 447 15.15 -9.58 -19.91
C SER A 447 15.81 -8.89 -18.73
N ASN A 448 16.40 -9.63 -17.78
CA ASN A 448 17.23 -9.01 -16.73
C ASN A 448 18.44 -8.27 -17.36
N TYR A 449 19.05 -7.39 -16.58
CA TYR A 449 20.26 -6.67 -16.97
C TYR A 449 21.24 -6.62 -15.81
N SER A 450 22.49 -6.27 -16.07
CA SER A 450 23.48 -6.01 -15.03
C SER A 450 23.96 -4.56 -15.12
N ILE A 451 24.54 -4.05 -14.03
CA ILE A 451 25.08 -2.67 -13.98
C ILE A 451 26.58 -2.74 -13.75
N PHE A 452 27.35 -1.98 -14.51
CA PHE A 452 28.79 -1.81 -14.33
C PHE A 452 29.17 -0.32 -14.41
N THR A 453 30.42 0.01 -14.09
CA THR A 453 30.92 1.41 -14.13
C THR A 453 32.03 1.58 -15.14
N THR A 454 33.15 0.89 -14.92
CA THR A 454 34.37 0.97 -15.75
C THR A 454 34.66 -0.35 -16.45
N ASP A 455 34.68 -1.45 -15.71
CA ASP A 455 34.98 -2.79 -16.19
C ASP A 455 33.68 -3.60 -16.42
N PRO A 456 33.31 -3.94 -17.69
CA PRO A 456 32.14 -4.73 -18.00
C PRO A 456 32.13 -6.14 -17.39
N ASP A 457 33.28 -6.69 -17.02
CA ASP A 457 33.40 -8.02 -16.41
C ASP A 457 33.21 -7.98 -14.89
N LYS A 458 33.08 -6.79 -14.30
CA LYS A 458 32.76 -6.54 -12.89
C LYS A 458 31.38 -5.91 -12.76
N ASP A 459 30.39 -6.53 -13.38
CA ASP A 459 29.00 -6.10 -13.37
C ASP A 459 28.21 -6.65 -12.16
N THR A 460 27.08 -6.01 -11.84
CA THR A 460 26.18 -6.40 -10.76
C THR A 460 24.81 -6.74 -11.34
N ALA A 461 24.36 -7.98 -11.16
CA ALA A 461 23.07 -8.46 -11.63
C ALA A 461 21.88 -7.65 -11.07
N CYS A 462 20.98 -7.24 -11.95
CA CYS A 462 19.71 -6.57 -11.65
C CYS A 462 18.53 -7.43 -12.12
N TYR A 463 17.82 -7.99 -11.15
CA TYR A 463 16.68 -8.89 -11.39
C TYR A 463 15.39 -8.08 -11.54
N MET A 464 14.76 -8.15 -12.71
CA MET A 464 13.43 -7.60 -12.92
C MET A 464 12.36 -8.61 -12.58
N LYS A 465 11.28 -8.13 -11.96
CA LYS A 465 10.16 -8.99 -11.60
C LYS A 465 9.40 -9.37 -12.85
N GLY A 466 9.52 -10.64 -13.24
CA GLY A 466 8.59 -11.23 -14.18
C GLY A 466 7.17 -11.15 -13.59
N VAL A 467 6.28 -10.55 -14.36
CA VAL A 467 4.85 -10.47 -14.07
C VAL A 467 4.09 -11.02 -15.25
N SER A 468 2.96 -11.67 -14.99
CA SER A 468 2.10 -12.14 -16.07
C SER A 468 1.58 -10.94 -16.88
N PRO A 469 1.34 -11.09 -18.21
CA PRO A 469 1.02 -9.98 -19.09
C PRO A 469 -0.15 -9.10 -18.61
N GLU A 470 -1.18 -9.70 -18.04
CA GLU A 470 -2.36 -9.00 -17.50
C GLU A 470 -2.04 -8.10 -16.29
N LYS A 471 -0.92 -8.34 -15.60
CA LYS A 471 -0.45 -7.55 -14.45
C LYS A 471 0.57 -6.49 -14.85
N PHE A 472 1.02 -6.47 -16.10
CA PHE A 472 2.17 -5.66 -16.53
C PHE A 472 1.92 -4.16 -16.40
N ARG A 473 0.77 -3.66 -16.86
CA ARG A 473 0.42 -2.22 -16.77
C ARG A 473 0.34 -1.74 -15.31
N TYR A 474 -0.18 -2.57 -14.41
CA TYR A 474 -0.16 -2.25 -12.98
C TYR A 474 1.27 -2.27 -12.43
N TRP A 475 2.06 -3.29 -12.74
CA TRP A 475 3.43 -3.44 -12.28
C TRP A 475 4.34 -2.31 -12.73
N ILE A 476 4.29 -1.93 -14.02
CA ILE A 476 5.10 -0.84 -14.54
C ILE A 476 4.70 0.50 -13.91
N THR A 477 3.43 0.67 -13.50
CA THR A 477 2.99 1.85 -12.72
C THR A 477 3.49 1.79 -11.27
N PHE A 478 3.55 0.61 -10.67
CA PHE A 478 3.94 0.40 -9.27
C PHE A 478 5.46 0.49 -9.06
N GLU A 479 6.26 -0.24 -9.83
CA GLU A 479 7.73 -0.35 -9.68
C GLU A 479 8.50 0.63 -10.55
N ASN A 480 8.03 0.91 -11.78
CA ASN A 480 8.70 1.71 -12.81
C ASN A 480 10.24 1.51 -12.81
N CYS A 481 10.66 0.27 -13.09
CA CYS A 481 12.06 -0.19 -13.09
C CYS A 481 12.49 -1.01 -14.33
N LEU A 482 11.68 -1.01 -15.40
CA LEU A 482 12.01 -1.60 -16.70
C LEU A 482 13.12 -0.81 -17.42
N HIS A 483 14.07 -1.52 -18.03
CA HIS A 483 15.18 -0.94 -18.79
C HIS A 483 14.98 -1.10 -20.29
N GLY A 484 14.99 0.00 -21.06
CA GLY A 484 14.68 0.05 -22.49
C GLY A 484 15.49 -0.92 -23.36
N CYS A 485 16.80 -1.05 -23.10
CA CYS A 485 17.68 -1.93 -23.89
C CYS A 485 17.36 -3.43 -23.77
N THR A 486 16.57 -3.82 -22.77
CA THR A 486 16.25 -5.24 -22.53
C THR A 486 15.16 -5.75 -23.48
N LEU A 487 14.45 -4.85 -24.16
CA LEU A 487 13.26 -5.17 -24.93
C LEU A 487 13.60 -5.69 -26.34
N LEU A 488 12.76 -6.61 -26.83
CA LEU A 488 12.63 -6.98 -28.24
C LEU A 488 11.15 -6.79 -28.65
N ILE A 489 10.89 -5.93 -29.63
CA ILE A 489 9.55 -5.42 -29.93
C ILE A 489 9.21 -5.68 -31.40
N PRO A 490 8.05 -6.28 -31.72
CA PRO A 490 7.63 -6.46 -33.10
C PRO A 490 7.36 -5.11 -33.77
N LYS A 491 7.82 -4.94 -35.01
CA LYS A 491 7.66 -3.69 -35.78
C LYS A 491 6.20 -3.25 -35.87
N ALA A 492 5.26 -4.20 -35.95
CA ALA A 492 3.82 -3.95 -36.00
C ALA A 492 3.30 -3.14 -34.79
N ALA A 493 3.94 -3.25 -33.61
CA ALA A 493 3.53 -2.52 -32.42
C ALA A 493 3.63 -1.00 -32.61
N PHE A 494 4.61 -0.50 -33.36
CA PHE A 494 4.75 0.94 -33.61
C PHE A 494 3.65 1.50 -34.51
N ALA A 495 3.18 0.71 -35.49
CA ALA A 495 2.06 1.11 -36.34
C ALA A 495 0.73 1.15 -35.56
N GLU A 496 0.53 0.21 -34.64
CA GLU A 496 -0.73 0.08 -33.89
C GLU A 496 -0.82 0.96 -32.62
N CYS A 497 0.31 1.20 -31.97
CA CYS A 497 0.37 1.89 -30.68
C CYS A 497 0.93 3.31 -30.83
N GLY A 498 1.57 3.63 -31.95
CA GLY A 498 2.28 4.89 -32.19
C GLY A 498 3.75 4.85 -31.76
N LEU A 499 4.51 5.86 -32.18
CA LEU A 499 5.94 6.01 -31.92
C LEU A 499 6.26 6.57 -30.52
N PHE A 500 7.54 6.82 -30.22
CA PHE A 500 7.94 7.52 -28.99
C PHE A 500 7.44 8.98 -29.04
N ASN A 501 6.94 9.48 -27.91
CA ASN A 501 6.51 10.88 -27.81
C ASN A 501 7.74 11.79 -27.62
N GLU A 502 8.09 12.55 -28.66
CA GLU A 502 9.27 13.44 -28.67
C GLU A 502 9.19 14.61 -27.69
N ASN A 503 8.01 14.90 -27.12
CA ASN A 503 7.86 15.91 -26.07
C ASN A 503 8.23 15.41 -24.66
N LEU A 504 8.48 14.09 -24.50
CA LEU A 504 8.92 13.50 -23.24
C LEU A 504 10.43 13.31 -23.30
N LEU A 505 11.17 13.94 -22.39
CA LEU A 505 12.64 13.92 -22.42
C LEU A 505 13.22 12.72 -21.68
N THR A 506 12.53 12.22 -20.64
CA THR A 506 13.05 11.21 -19.71
C THR A 506 12.12 10.04 -19.46
N THR A 507 10.85 10.11 -19.89
CA THR A 507 9.85 9.05 -19.69
C THR A 507 9.15 8.61 -20.98
N GLN A 508 9.75 8.91 -22.14
CA GLN A 508 9.26 8.55 -23.47
C GLN A 508 9.05 7.05 -23.65
N ASP A 509 9.91 6.27 -23.02
CA ASP A 509 9.94 4.81 -23.07
C ASP A 509 8.78 4.24 -22.26
N TYR A 510 8.61 4.65 -21.00
CA TYR A 510 7.50 4.22 -20.15
C TYR A 510 6.12 4.55 -20.75
N ASP A 511 5.95 5.74 -21.36
CA ASP A 511 4.70 6.08 -22.07
C ASP A 511 4.41 5.08 -23.20
N LEU A 512 5.42 4.73 -23.99
CA LEU A 512 5.26 3.77 -25.09
C LEU A 512 5.03 2.35 -24.57
N TRP A 513 5.77 1.90 -23.56
CA TRP A 513 5.59 0.57 -22.96
C TRP A 513 4.19 0.39 -22.40
N PHE A 514 3.65 1.40 -21.74
CA PHE A 514 2.29 1.36 -21.20
C PHE A 514 1.23 1.30 -22.29
N ARG A 515 1.44 1.98 -23.43
CA ARG A 515 0.55 1.89 -24.61
C ARG A 515 0.65 0.55 -25.33
N ILE A 516 1.86 0.01 -25.51
CA ILE A 516 2.06 -1.29 -26.14
C ILE A 516 1.46 -2.40 -25.28
N ALA A 517 1.58 -2.32 -23.96
CA ALA A 517 1.07 -3.32 -23.02
C ALA A 517 -0.46 -3.45 -22.99
N GLU A 518 -1.19 -2.51 -23.59
CA GLU A 518 -2.64 -2.64 -23.79
C GLU A 518 -2.99 -3.65 -24.90
N LYS A 519 -2.05 -3.90 -25.82
CA LYS A 519 -2.28 -4.63 -27.07
C LYS A 519 -1.35 -5.83 -27.28
N TYR A 520 -0.22 -5.85 -26.59
CA TYR A 520 0.86 -6.83 -26.71
C TYR A 520 1.23 -7.38 -25.34
N GLN A 521 1.57 -8.66 -25.28
CA GLN A 521 1.97 -9.33 -24.06
C GLN A 521 3.45 -9.11 -23.77
N PHE A 522 3.76 -8.51 -22.63
CA PHE A 522 5.14 -8.39 -22.14
C PHE A 522 5.52 -9.66 -21.39
N ILE A 523 6.51 -10.39 -21.94
CA ILE A 523 6.99 -11.66 -21.38
C ILE A 523 8.43 -11.48 -20.90
N HIS A 524 8.68 -11.86 -19.65
CA HIS A 524 9.99 -11.77 -19.02
C HIS A 524 10.85 -12.98 -19.36
N LEU A 525 12.12 -12.72 -19.67
CA LEU A 525 13.17 -13.70 -19.77
C LEU A 525 14.13 -13.52 -18.59
N PRO A 526 14.28 -14.51 -17.70
CA PRO A 526 15.13 -14.40 -16.51
C PRO A 526 16.63 -14.53 -16.83
N ALA A 527 17.08 -14.04 -17.98
CA ALA A 527 18.47 -14.00 -18.41
C ALA A 527 19.01 -12.56 -18.35
N HIS A 528 20.29 -12.39 -18.00
CA HIS A 528 20.96 -11.09 -17.99
C HIS A 528 21.51 -10.81 -19.39
N LEU A 529 20.75 -10.11 -20.23
CA LEU A 529 21.10 -9.96 -21.64
C LEU A 529 21.68 -8.58 -22.01
N VAL A 530 21.72 -7.67 -21.05
CA VAL A 530 22.21 -6.30 -21.22
C VAL A 530 23.12 -5.96 -20.04
N LYS A 531 24.26 -5.32 -20.31
CA LYS A 531 25.09 -4.66 -19.30
C LYS A 531 24.89 -3.16 -19.43
N SER A 532 24.27 -2.53 -18.43
CA SER A 532 24.05 -1.09 -18.40
C SER A 532 25.19 -0.37 -17.68
N ARG A 533 25.68 0.72 -18.26
CA ARG A 533 26.80 1.48 -17.69
C ARG A 533 26.28 2.58 -16.77
N SER A 534 26.90 2.72 -15.60
CA SER A 534 26.65 3.83 -14.68
C SER A 534 27.80 4.84 -14.70
N HIS A 535 27.53 6.07 -15.13
CA HIS A 535 28.49 7.18 -15.19
C HIS A 535 27.82 8.54 -14.95
N GLN A 536 28.59 9.58 -14.65
CA GLN A 536 28.05 10.89 -14.21
C GLN A 536 27.30 11.68 -15.29
N GLU A 537 27.61 11.41 -16.56
CA GLU A 537 27.03 12.13 -17.71
C GLU A 537 25.66 11.58 -18.15
N GLN A 538 25.26 10.41 -17.62
CA GLN A 538 24.01 9.77 -18.00
C GLN A 538 22.78 10.66 -17.71
N GLY A 539 21.80 10.66 -18.62
CA GLY A 539 20.60 11.49 -18.52
C GLY A 539 19.81 11.30 -17.22
N SER A 540 19.81 10.09 -16.66
CA SER A 540 19.12 9.79 -15.40
C SER A 540 19.75 10.49 -14.18
N ILE A 541 20.98 10.97 -14.29
CA ILE A 541 21.65 11.81 -13.28
C ILE A 541 21.49 13.29 -13.60
N THR A 542 21.79 13.70 -14.84
CA THR A 542 21.84 15.12 -15.23
C THR A 542 20.45 15.76 -15.34
N MET A 543 19.39 14.98 -15.61
CA MET A 543 18.01 15.46 -15.81
C MET A 543 17.05 15.10 -14.67
N LYS A 544 17.57 14.85 -13.46
CA LYS A 544 16.80 14.31 -12.34
C LYS A 544 15.54 15.10 -11.96
N GLU A 545 15.59 16.43 -12.00
CA GLU A 545 14.42 17.27 -11.67
C GLU A 545 13.32 17.17 -12.74
N THR A 546 13.72 17.20 -14.01
CA THR A 546 12.83 16.97 -15.16
C THR A 546 12.19 15.58 -15.06
N ALA A 547 12.99 14.54 -14.80
CA ALA A 547 12.50 13.17 -14.62
C ALA A 547 11.49 13.06 -13.48
N LEU A 548 11.73 13.71 -12.34
CA LEU A 548 10.76 13.72 -11.24
C LEU A 548 9.41 14.35 -11.64
N LYS A 549 9.44 15.43 -12.43
CA LYS A 549 8.24 16.12 -12.89
C LYS A 549 7.48 15.31 -13.95
N GLU A 550 8.19 14.76 -14.93
CA GLU A 550 7.61 13.90 -15.96
C GLU A 550 7.02 12.62 -15.36
N CYS A 551 7.76 11.91 -14.49
CA CYS A 551 7.22 10.73 -13.79
C CYS A 551 5.97 11.04 -12.97
N ASN A 552 5.91 12.19 -12.28
CA ASN A 552 4.70 12.59 -11.55
C ASN A 552 3.49 12.71 -12.48
N THR A 553 3.70 13.29 -13.66
CA THR A 553 2.63 13.49 -14.65
C THR A 553 2.23 12.17 -15.28
N LEU A 554 3.21 11.38 -15.72
CA LEU A 554 3.00 10.11 -16.40
C LEU A 554 2.34 9.07 -15.49
N LEU A 555 2.83 8.88 -14.26
CA LEU A 555 2.24 7.94 -13.32
C LEU A 555 0.84 8.36 -12.85
N SER A 556 0.56 9.67 -12.80
CA SER A 556 -0.82 10.15 -12.56
C SER A 556 -1.75 9.77 -13.72
N LYS A 557 -1.27 9.86 -14.97
CA LYS A 557 -1.99 9.43 -16.18
C LYS A 557 -2.21 7.92 -16.15
N PHE A 558 -1.17 7.13 -15.87
CA PHE A 558 -1.28 5.67 -15.78
C PHE A 558 -2.30 5.24 -14.73
N ALA A 559 -2.22 5.79 -13.52
CA ALA A 559 -3.17 5.48 -12.45
C ALA A 559 -4.63 5.75 -12.87
N LYS A 560 -4.90 6.78 -13.68
CA LYS A 560 -6.26 7.07 -14.18
C LYS A 560 -6.70 6.17 -15.34
N GLN A 561 -5.75 5.62 -16.09
CA GLN A 561 -6.01 4.78 -17.27
C GLN A 561 -6.12 3.30 -16.93
N LEU A 562 -5.58 2.86 -15.78
CA LEU A 562 -5.76 1.51 -15.29
C LEU A 562 -7.25 1.22 -15.04
N ASN A 563 -7.75 0.13 -15.62
CA ASN A 563 -9.12 -0.30 -15.41
C ASN A 563 -9.25 -1.24 -14.20
N ALA A 564 -10.48 -1.46 -13.72
CA ALA A 564 -10.73 -2.24 -12.52
C ALA A 564 -10.26 -3.71 -12.63
N ILE A 565 -10.28 -4.29 -13.83
CA ILE A 565 -9.86 -5.67 -14.10
C ILE A 565 -8.34 -5.78 -13.96
N GLU A 566 -7.58 -4.90 -14.62
CA GLU A 566 -6.10 -4.84 -14.53
C GLU A 566 -5.64 -4.69 -13.07
N ILE A 567 -6.36 -3.87 -12.31
CA ILE A 567 -6.06 -3.59 -10.90
C ILE A 567 -6.36 -4.80 -10.00
N GLN A 568 -7.54 -5.41 -10.15
CA GLN A 568 -7.95 -6.55 -9.33
C GLN A 568 -7.11 -7.80 -9.61
N GLN A 569 -6.78 -8.06 -10.89
CA GLN A 569 -5.94 -9.18 -11.30
C GLN A 569 -4.50 -9.02 -10.80
N ALA A 570 -3.98 -7.80 -10.75
CA ALA A 570 -2.59 -7.55 -10.37
C ALA A 570 -2.32 -7.57 -8.86
N ALA A 571 -3.23 -7.01 -8.06
CA ALA A 571 -2.98 -6.73 -6.65
C ALA A 571 -3.62 -7.73 -5.67
N HIS A 572 -4.40 -8.70 -6.15
CA HIS A 572 -5.11 -9.71 -5.33
C HIS A 572 -5.91 -9.09 -4.16
N CYS A 573 -6.37 -7.86 -4.32
CA CYS A 573 -7.14 -7.13 -3.32
C CYS A 573 -8.12 -6.18 -4.00
N SER A 574 -8.94 -5.47 -3.22
CA SER A 574 -9.95 -4.58 -3.78
C SER A 574 -9.32 -3.47 -4.62
N THR A 575 -10.10 -2.91 -5.55
CA THR A 575 -9.67 -1.77 -6.38
C THR A 575 -9.21 -0.59 -5.52
N GLY A 576 -9.93 -0.32 -4.42
CA GLY A 576 -9.54 0.71 -3.44
C GLY A 576 -8.15 0.43 -2.84
N LEU A 577 -7.91 -0.81 -2.39
CA LEU A 577 -6.65 -1.22 -1.76
C LEU A 577 -5.48 -1.11 -2.72
N SER A 578 -5.70 -1.53 -3.96
CA SER A 578 -4.70 -1.52 -5.02
C SER A 578 -4.25 -0.10 -5.36
N TYR A 579 -5.19 0.86 -5.38
CA TYR A 579 -4.87 2.27 -5.54
C TYR A 579 -4.15 2.85 -4.32
N ALA A 580 -4.47 2.41 -3.09
CA ALA A 580 -3.71 2.81 -1.91
C ALA A 580 -2.27 2.28 -1.97
N GLN A 581 -2.05 1.07 -2.49
CA GLN A 581 -0.72 0.49 -2.71
C GLN A 581 0.08 1.31 -3.74
N LEU A 582 -0.53 1.69 -4.87
CA LEU A 582 0.07 2.58 -5.86
C LEU A 582 0.44 3.93 -5.21
N ALA A 583 -0.47 4.54 -4.46
CA ALA A 583 -0.22 5.78 -3.75
C ALA A 583 0.99 5.68 -2.81
N SER A 584 1.04 4.59 -2.04
CA SER A 584 2.11 4.31 -1.09
C SER A 584 3.47 4.15 -1.78
N SER A 585 3.52 3.39 -2.88
CA SER A 585 4.74 3.21 -3.68
C SER A 585 5.21 4.54 -4.30
N MET A 586 4.30 5.29 -4.92
CA MET A 586 4.62 6.56 -5.57
C MET A 586 5.16 7.58 -4.57
N TRP A 587 4.55 7.70 -3.39
CA TRP A 587 5.07 8.56 -2.31
C TRP A 587 6.45 8.13 -1.84
N TYR A 588 6.66 6.83 -1.59
CA TYR A 588 7.99 6.31 -1.23
C TYR A 588 9.06 6.66 -2.27
N ARG A 589 8.71 6.57 -3.56
CA ARG A 589 9.60 6.86 -4.68
C ARG A 589 9.77 8.36 -4.97
N GLY A 590 8.94 9.22 -4.37
CA GLY A 590 9.04 10.68 -4.44
C GLY A 590 8.07 11.32 -5.44
N PHE A 591 7.17 10.55 -6.03
CA PHE A 591 6.16 10.99 -6.98
C PHE A 591 4.88 11.43 -6.25
N PHE A 592 4.96 12.58 -5.59
CA PHE A 592 3.88 13.08 -4.73
C PHE A 592 2.55 13.33 -5.41
N SER A 593 2.57 13.94 -6.60
CA SER A 593 1.35 14.25 -7.35
C SER A 593 0.67 12.97 -7.83
N ALA A 594 1.47 12.01 -8.32
CA ALA A 594 0.98 10.70 -8.71
C ALA A 594 0.39 9.94 -7.51
N GLY A 595 1.11 9.92 -6.38
CA GLY A 595 0.61 9.24 -5.18
C GLY A 595 -0.68 9.86 -4.64
N ARG A 596 -0.84 11.19 -4.72
CA ARG A 596 -2.11 11.87 -4.38
C ARG A 596 -3.24 11.47 -5.33
N THR A 597 -2.97 11.42 -6.63
CA THR A 597 -3.95 10.97 -7.64
C THR A 597 -4.44 9.57 -7.29
N SER A 598 -3.54 8.62 -7.03
CA SER A 598 -3.89 7.26 -6.62
C SER A 598 -4.61 7.21 -5.27
N ALA A 599 -4.26 8.04 -4.29
CA ALA A 599 -4.95 8.10 -3.00
C ALA A 599 -6.41 8.57 -3.14
N VAL A 600 -6.67 9.55 -4.01
CA VAL A 600 -8.03 10.01 -4.30
C VAL A 600 -8.84 8.92 -5.01
N LEU A 601 -8.25 8.27 -6.02
CA LEU A 601 -8.89 7.12 -6.70
C LEU A 601 -9.22 6.00 -5.71
N SER A 602 -8.28 5.71 -4.80
CA SER A 602 -8.49 4.76 -3.71
C SER A 602 -9.76 5.09 -2.91
N LEU A 603 -9.87 6.31 -2.36
CA LEU A 603 -11.03 6.73 -1.56
C LEU A 603 -12.36 6.66 -2.31
N LYS A 604 -12.37 7.05 -3.60
CA LYS A 604 -13.58 6.98 -4.44
C LYS A 604 -14.10 5.56 -4.57
N HIS A 605 -13.21 4.58 -4.69
CA HIS A 605 -13.59 3.16 -4.73
C HIS A 605 -14.01 2.60 -3.35
N CYS A 606 -13.90 3.38 -2.27
CA CYS A 606 -14.21 2.94 -0.91
C CYS A 606 -15.58 3.39 -0.39
N LEU A 607 -16.34 4.14 -1.18
CA LEU A 607 -17.68 4.61 -0.81
C LEU A 607 -18.58 3.44 -0.35
N ASN A 608 -18.46 2.28 -1.02
CA ASN A 608 -19.25 1.09 -0.72
C ASN A 608 -18.46 0.02 0.07
N ALA A 609 -17.21 0.28 0.46
CA ALA A 609 -16.36 -0.72 1.10
C ALA A 609 -16.73 -0.94 2.59
N PRO A 610 -16.54 -2.16 3.13
CA PRO A 610 -16.68 -2.45 4.56
C PRO A 610 -15.72 -1.62 5.41
N LEU A 611 -16.08 -1.36 6.67
CA LEU A 611 -15.28 -0.50 7.56
C LEU A 611 -13.84 -1.00 7.78
N LYS A 612 -13.67 -2.33 7.87
CA LYS A 612 -12.35 -2.98 8.00
C LYS A 612 -11.43 -2.64 6.83
N GLU A 613 -11.98 -2.58 5.63
CA GLU A 613 -11.26 -2.24 4.41
C GLU A 613 -10.83 -0.76 4.44
N VAL A 614 -11.75 0.13 4.80
CA VAL A 614 -11.49 1.58 4.92
C VAL A 614 -10.36 1.88 5.92
N ILE A 615 -10.32 1.17 7.05
CA ILE A 615 -9.24 1.29 8.04
C ILE A 615 -7.90 0.85 7.43
N LEU A 616 -7.88 -0.28 6.75
CA LEU A 616 -6.67 -0.83 6.13
C LEU A 616 -6.08 0.11 5.07
N LEU A 617 -6.94 0.72 4.27
CA LEU A 617 -6.58 1.73 3.29
C LEU A 617 -5.89 2.95 3.92
N GLN A 618 -6.49 3.50 4.98
CA GLN A 618 -5.90 4.61 5.71
C GLN A 618 -4.53 4.24 6.28
N CYS A 619 -4.34 2.99 6.75
CA CYS A 619 -3.03 2.51 7.18
C CYS A 619 -2.00 2.44 6.03
N ILE A 620 -2.38 1.95 4.85
CA ILE A 620 -1.50 1.88 3.66
C ILE A 620 -1.06 3.28 3.22
N LEU A 621 -2.01 4.22 3.17
CA LEU A 621 -1.75 5.61 2.79
C LEU A 621 -0.82 6.29 3.81
N ALA A 622 -1.10 6.13 5.11
CA ALA A 622 -0.25 6.66 6.18
C ALA A 622 1.18 6.10 6.10
N LYS A 623 1.35 4.80 5.82
CA LYS A 623 2.66 4.16 5.64
C LYS A 623 3.46 4.80 4.50
N GLY A 624 2.84 5.05 3.34
CA GLY A 624 3.53 5.62 2.17
C GLY A 624 4.13 6.99 2.45
N VAL A 625 3.36 7.84 3.13
CA VAL A 625 3.80 9.16 3.59
C VAL A 625 4.96 9.03 4.58
N LEU A 626 4.87 8.12 5.55
CA LEU A 626 5.92 7.90 6.53
C LEU A 626 7.22 7.42 5.88
N LEU A 627 7.15 6.46 4.96
CA LEU A 627 8.31 5.95 4.24
C LEU A 627 9.04 7.06 3.46
N HIS A 628 8.30 7.98 2.82
CA HIS A 628 8.93 9.11 2.14
C HIS A 628 9.75 9.99 3.12
N TYR A 629 9.09 10.49 4.17
CA TYR A 629 9.67 11.48 5.07
C TYR A 629 10.71 10.91 6.04
N PHE A 630 10.59 9.64 6.39
CA PHE A 630 11.45 8.99 7.38
C PHE A 630 12.41 7.95 6.82
N ALA A 631 12.35 7.56 5.53
CA ALA A 631 13.34 6.63 4.95
C ALA A 631 14.32 7.32 3.98
N LYS A 632 13.92 8.38 3.26
CA LYS A 632 14.80 9.08 2.31
C LYS A 632 15.69 10.16 2.95
N PRO A 633 15.17 11.12 3.74
CA PRO A 633 16.00 12.16 4.38
C PRO A 633 16.91 11.60 5.49
N THR A 634 16.42 10.58 6.20
CA THR A 634 17.10 9.94 7.34
C THR A 634 18.35 9.16 6.95
N ARG A 635 18.48 8.73 5.68
CA ARG A 635 19.72 8.14 5.14
C ARG A 635 20.89 9.12 5.14
N LYS A 636 20.65 10.44 5.11
CA LYS A 636 21.71 11.46 5.14
C LYS A 636 21.97 12.07 6.53
N ILE A 637 21.00 12.05 7.44
CA ILE A 637 21.04 12.87 8.67
C ILE A 637 21.15 12.04 9.97
N LEU A 638 20.67 10.80 10.02
CA LEU A 638 20.66 10.01 11.28
C LEU A 638 21.89 9.11 11.45
N PRO A 639 22.41 8.92 12.68
CA PRO A 639 23.44 7.92 13.00
C PRO A 639 22.97 6.49 12.67
N PRO A 640 23.88 5.56 12.32
CA PRO A 640 23.54 4.19 11.90
C PRO A 640 22.57 3.44 12.82
N ARG A 641 22.72 3.60 14.15
CA ARG A 641 21.83 2.97 15.15
C ARG A 641 20.38 3.45 15.07
N LEU A 642 20.15 4.75 14.84
CA LEU A 642 18.80 5.30 14.69
C LEU A 642 18.19 4.98 13.31
N ARG A 643 19.01 4.77 12.27
CA ARG A 643 18.55 4.27 10.97
C ARG A 643 17.92 2.88 11.09
N ILE A 644 18.49 2.00 11.92
CA ILE A 644 17.98 0.65 12.18
C ILE A 644 16.63 0.71 12.90
N ILE A 645 16.48 1.56 13.91
CA ILE A 645 15.23 1.72 14.67
C ILE A 645 14.07 2.21 13.78
N VAL A 646 14.33 3.24 12.95
CA VAL A 646 13.34 3.76 12.01
C VAL A 646 12.97 2.72 10.95
N ARG A 647 13.95 1.97 10.44
CA ARG A 647 13.75 0.90 9.46
C ARG A 647 12.92 -0.26 10.04
N ASN A 648 13.17 -0.66 11.28
CA ASN A 648 12.42 -1.72 11.96
C ASN A 648 10.98 -1.30 12.28
N SER A 649 10.76 -0.02 12.65
CA SER A 649 9.42 0.52 12.90
C SER A 649 8.58 0.61 11.61
N LEU A 650 9.21 0.95 10.48
CA LEU A 650 8.55 0.97 9.16
C LEU A 650 8.28 -0.44 8.64
N LYS A 651 9.16 -1.41 8.95
CA LYS A 651 8.96 -2.84 8.65
C LYS A 651 7.75 -3.38 9.42
N SER A 652 7.66 -3.12 10.73
CA SER A 652 6.50 -3.49 11.58
C SER A 652 5.14 -2.93 11.10
N ILE A 653 5.12 -1.72 10.56
CA ILE A 653 3.90 -1.15 9.92
C ILE A 653 3.58 -1.90 8.62
N THR A 654 4.62 -2.31 7.88
CA THR A 654 4.51 -3.09 6.65
C THR A 654 4.00 -4.51 6.91
N ASP A 655 4.44 -5.13 8.01
CA ASP A 655 3.92 -6.39 8.56
C ASP A 655 2.44 -6.33 8.84
N THR A 656 2.05 -5.34 9.64
CA THR A 656 0.71 -5.20 10.16
C THR A 656 -0.31 -4.96 9.04
N VAL A 657 0.09 -4.20 8.01
CA VAL A 657 -0.73 -3.97 6.82
C VAL A 657 -0.83 -5.23 5.97
N LYS A 658 0.26 -5.99 5.78
CA LYS A 658 0.22 -7.27 5.06
C LYS A 658 -0.63 -8.32 5.78
N SER A 659 -0.52 -8.44 7.10
CA SER A 659 -1.35 -9.35 7.89
C SER A 659 -2.83 -8.96 7.88
N ALA A 660 -3.14 -7.67 7.81
CA ALA A 660 -4.52 -7.18 7.70
C ALA A 660 -5.13 -7.41 6.30
N LEU A 661 -4.32 -7.32 5.24
CA LEU A 661 -4.69 -7.64 3.86
C LEU A 661 -5.10 -9.11 3.70
N ILE A 662 -4.35 -10.02 4.33
CA ILE A 662 -4.61 -11.47 4.32
C ILE A 662 -5.91 -11.83 5.07
N HIS A 663 -6.31 -11.04 6.06
CA HIS A 663 -7.54 -11.29 6.83
C HIS A 663 -8.80 -10.63 6.25
N THR A 664 -8.71 -9.66 5.34
CA THR A 664 -9.88 -9.06 4.68
C THR A 664 -10.45 -9.89 3.53
N SER A 665 -9.65 -10.80 2.95
CA SER A 665 -10.11 -11.79 1.97
C SER A 665 -10.97 -12.91 2.57
N ILE A 666 -11.05 -13.02 3.91
CA ILE A 666 -11.65 -14.17 4.61
C ILE A 666 -13.00 -13.85 5.28
N THR A 667 -13.40 -12.57 5.43
CA THR A 667 -14.62 -12.23 6.20
C THR A 667 -15.45 -11.13 5.54
N GLY A 668 -16.39 -11.51 4.68
CA GLY A 668 -17.43 -10.65 4.10
C GLY A 668 -18.30 -11.40 3.09
N THR A 669 -19.43 -11.93 3.55
CA THR A 669 -20.34 -12.84 2.82
C THR A 669 -21.25 -12.15 1.79
N ASN A 670 -21.42 -12.83 0.65
CA ASN A 670 -22.56 -12.93 -0.28
C ASN A 670 -23.14 -11.67 -0.95
N GLN A 671 -22.83 -11.50 -2.24
CA GLN A 671 -23.69 -11.96 -3.36
C GLN A 671 -22.94 -11.82 -4.70
N ASN A 672 -22.91 -12.92 -5.48
CA ASN A 672 -22.45 -13.04 -6.87
C ASN A 672 -20.97 -12.73 -7.19
N VAL A 673 -20.05 -13.48 -6.60
CA VAL A 673 -18.66 -13.60 -7.08
C VAL A 673 -18.36 -15.10 -7.28
N GLN A 674 -17.74 -15.45 -8.41
CA GLN A 674 -17.31 -16.82 -8.73
C GLN A 674 -16.39 -17.40 -7.63
N PRO A 675 -16.48 -18.70 -7.29
CA PRO A 675 -15.82 -19.27 -6.11
C PRO A 675 -14.30 -19.25 -6.21
N SER A 676 -13.61 -19.15 -5.07
CA SER A 676 -12.15 -19.27 -5.01
C SER A 676 -11.68 -20.71 -5.31
N SER A 677 -10.41 -20.88 -5.69
CA SER A 677 -9.81 -22.19 -6.05
C SER A 677 -9.91 -23.24 -4.92
N ILE A 678 -10.02 -22.79 -3.66
CA ILE A 678 -10.16 -23.65 -2.48
C ILE A 678 -11.62 -24.10 -2.32
N ASP A 679 -12.59 -23.22 -2.59
CA ASP A 679 -14.03 -23.56 -2.55
C ASP A 679 -14.41 -24.67 -3.55
N LEU A 680 -13.65 -24.79 -4.65
CA LEU A 680 -13.81 -25.85 -5.67
C LEU A 680 -13.37 -27.26 -5.21
N LEU A 681 -12.68 -27.36 -4.06
CA LEU A 681 -12.07 -28.59 -3.54
C LEU A 681 -12.68 -29.05 -2.21
N VAL A 682 -13.48 -28.20 -1.55
CA VAL A 682 -14.20 -28.53 -0.32
C VAL A 682 -15.22 -29.65 -0.60
N ASN A 683 -15.27 -30.67 0.27
CA ASN A 683 -16.13 -31.87 0.19
C ASN A 683 -15.86 -32.89 -0.94
N LYS A 684 -14.73 -32.79 -1.67
CA LYS A 684 -14.29 -33.79 -2.65
C LYS A 684 -13.43 -34.89 -2.03
N SER A 685 -13.47 -36.10 -2.60
CA SER A 685 -12.53 -37.18 -2.29
C SER A 685 -11.08 -36.82 -2.67
N LEU A 686 -10.09 -37.55 -2.16
CA LEU A 686 -8.67 -37.26 -2.42
C LEU A 686 -8.34 -37.35 -3.93
N SER A 687 -8.87 -38.37 -4.62
CA SER A 687 -8.72 -38.52 -6.08
C SER A 687 -9.35 -37.35 -6.84
N GLU A 688 -10.58 -36.97 -6.49
CA GLU A 688 -11.26 -35.83 -7.15
C GLU A 688 -10.53 -34.51 -6.89
N LYS A 689 -9.92 -34.33 -5.71
CA LYS A 689 -9.11 -33.15 -5.39
C LYS A 689 -7.91 -33.05 -6.30
N PHE A 690 -7.07 -34.10 -6.37
CA PHE A 690 -5.87 -34.07 -7.20
C PHE A 690 -6.17 -34.10 -8.70
N SER A 691 -7.23 -34.79 -9.15
CA SER A 691 -7.69 -34.69 -10.54
C SER A 691 -8.14 -33.27 -10.87
N THR A 692 -8.90 -32.60 -9.99
CA THR A 692 -9.29 -31.19 -10.18
C THR A 692 -8.06 -30.28 -10.24
N VAL A 693 -7.07 -30.51 -9.35
CA VAL A 693 -5.82 -29.75 -9.32
C VAL A 693 -5.03 -29.92 -10.62
N TYR A 694 -4.92 -31.14 -11.12
CA TYR A 694 -4.23 -31.44 -12.37
C TYR A 694 -4.96 -30.87 -13.59
N GLU A 695 -6.27 -31.07 -13.70
CA GLU A 695 -7.09 -30.62 -14.84
C GLU A 695 -7.09 -29.09 -14.96
N LYS A 696 -7.33 -28.41 -13.84
CA LYS A 696 -7.42 -26.94 -13.77
C LYS A 696 -6.06 -26.27 -13.54
N ASN A 697 -4.98 -27.04 -13.46
CA ASN A 697 -3.63 -26.56 -13.17
C ASN A 697 -3.56 -25.65 -11.93
N LEU A 698 -4.18 -26.08 -10.83
CA LEU A 698 -4.31 -25.26 -9.61
C LEU A 698 -2.97 -25.06 -8.88
N PHE A 699 -2.00 -25.95 -9.09
CA PHE A 699 -0.61 -25.74 -8.65
C PHE A 699 0.10 -24.62 -9.43
N GLY A 700 -0.52 -24.11 -10.51
CA GLY A 700 -0.03 -22.94 -11.24
C GLY A 700 1.30 -23.15 -11.95
N GLY A 701 1.76 -24.40 -12.06
CA GLY A 701 2.99 -24.75 -12.74
C GLY A 701 2.86 -24.45 -14.24
N ARG A 702 3.89 -23.83 -14.81
CA ARG A 702 3.86 -23.35 -16.21
C ARG A 702 4.49 -24.31 -17.18
N ILE A 703 5.32 -25.22 -16.66
CA ILE A 703 6.06 -26.22 -17.43
C ILE A 703 5.63 -27.61 -16.97
N SER A 704 5.71 -27.89 -15.67
CA SER A 704 5.11 -29.08 -15.04
C SER A 704 3.75 -28.76 -14.43
N ARG A 705 2.74 -29.60 -14.65
CA ARG A 705 1.44 -29.53 -13.96
C ARG A 705 1.53 -29.98 -12.49
N SER A 706 2.64 -30.62 -12.10
CA SER A 706 2.95 -30.96 -10.71
C SER A 706 3.55 -29.80 -9.90
N GLY A 707 3.53 -28.58 -10.46
CA GLY A 707 3.97 -27.35 -9.77
C GLY A 707 5.44 -26.98 -10.05
N GLU A 708 5.83 -25.76 -9.64
CA GLU A 708 7.15 -25.18 -9.91
C GLU A 708 8.32 -26.01 -9.33
N GLY A 709 8.10 -26.71 -8.21
CA GLY A 709 9.09 -27.61 -7.61
C GLY A 709 9.46 -28.83 -8.47
N SER A 710 8.70 -29.13 -9.53
CA SER A 710 8.99 -30.20 -10.50
C SER A 710 9.72 -29.71 -11.76
N ASP A 711 10.09 -28.43 -11.82
CA ASP A 711 10.81 -27.86 -12.97
C ASP A 711 12.29 -28.30 -13.00
N LEU A 712 12.90 -28.26 -14.20
CA LEU A 712 14.29 -28.73 -14.41
C LEU A 712 15.33 -27.91 -13.62
N ALA A 713 15.03 -26.64 -13.30
CA ALA A 713 15.91 -25.80 -12.50
C ALA A 713 15.92 -26.25 -11.04
N GLN A 714 14.73 -26.47 -10.44
CA GLN A 714 14.62 -26.91 -9.04
C GLN A 714 15.12 -28.34 -8.83
N THR A 715 15.00 -29.18 -9.86
CA THR A 715 15.42 -30.58 -9.78
C THR A 715 16.87 -30.80 -10.22
N ALA A 716 17.63 -29.75 -10.54
CA ALA A 716 18.98 -29.86 -11.10
C ALA A 716 19.93 -30.70 -10.22
N VAL A 717 19.94 -30.45 -8.91
CA VAL A 717 20.78 -31.18 -7.96
C VAL A 717 20.35 -32.63 -7.84
N ILE A 718 19.06 -32.87 -7.60
CA ILE A 718 18.56 -34.24 -7.37
C ILE A 718 18.65 -35.13 -8.61
N ARG A 719 18.51 -34.58 -9.83
CA ARG A 719 18.72 -35.34 -11.07
C ARG A 719 20.17 -35.85 -11.22
N LYS A 720 21.13 -35.14 -10.63
CA LYS A 720 22.53 -35.55 -10.60
C LYS A 720 22.79 -36.53 -9.46
N GLU A 721 22.22 -36.28 -8.29
CA GLU A 721 22.53 -37.06 -7.08
C GLU A 721 21.74 -38.37 -6.94
N ILE A 722 20.51 -38.44 -7.47
CA ILE A 722 19.68 -39.67 -7.39
C ILE A 722 20.37 -40.85 -8.09
N PRO A 723 20.85 -40.77 -9.35
CA PRO A 723 21.56 -41.88 -9.99
C PRO A 723 22.78 -42.37 -9.20
N ASN A 724 23.55 -41.44 -8.63
CA ASN A 724 24.72 -41.78 -7.81
C ASN A 724 24.30 -42.55 -6.55
N LEU A 725 23.20 -42.13 -5.92
CA LEU A 725 22.65 -42.80 -4.74
C LEU A 725 22.12 -44.19 -5.07
N LEU A 726 21.40 -44.36 -6.17
CA LEU A 726 20.87 -45.67 -6.58
C LEU A 726 22.00 -46.67 -6.83
N LYS A 727 23.09 -46.22 -7.47
CA LYS A 727 24.30 -47.02 -7.70
C LYS A 727 25.02 -47.37 -6.39
N GLU A 728 25.15 -46.42 -5.48
CA GLU A 728 25.77 -46.62 -4.15
C GLU A 728 25.01 -47.68 -3.34
N LEU A 729 23.68 -47.64 -3.37
CA LEU A 729 22.80 -48.56 -2.64
C LEU A 729 22.52 -49.86 -3.39
N LYS A 730 22.99 -50.02 -4.64
CA LYS A 730 22.72 -51.16 -5.52
C LYS A 730 21.22 -51.42 -5.72
N ILE A 731 20.46 -50.35 -5.95
CA ILE A 731 19.01 -50.43 -6.21
C ILE A 731 18.77 -50.96 -7.63
N SER A 732 17.95 -52.02 -7.78
CA SER A 732 17.53 -52.51 -9.10
C SER A 732 16.07 -52.16 -9.42
N SER A 733 15.26 -51.85 -8.41
CA SER A 733 13.85 -51.48 -8.57
C SER A 733 13.43 -50.26 -7.74
N MET A 734 12.72 -49.32 -8.36
CA MET A 734 12.25 -48.08 -7.70
C MET A 734 10.77 -47.80 -7.96
N LEU A 735 10.04 -47.44 -6.89
CA LEU A 735 8.68 -46.93 -6.95
C LEU A 735 8.69 -45.40 -6.72
N ASP A 736 8.19 -44.63 -7.69
CA ASP A 736 8.05 -43.18 -7.61
C ASP A 736 6.60 -42.80 -7.26
N ALA A 737 6.39 -42.37 -6.00
CA ALA A 737 5.09 -42.31 -5.35
C ALA A 737 4.88 -40.99 -4.56
N PRO A 738 4.23 -39.96 -5.14
CA PRO A 738 3.65 -39.91 -6.47
C PRO A 738 4.65 -39.49 -7.54
N CYS A 739 4.52 -40.01 -8.76
CA CYS A 739 5.37 -39.67 -9.89
C CYS A 739 5.00 -38.33 -10.56
N GLY A 740 3.85 -37.76 -10.22
CA GLY A 740 3.35 -36.53 -10.83
C GLY A 740 3.26 -36.63 -12.34
N ASP A 741 3.43 -35.51 -13.04
CA ASP A 741 3.41 -35.42 -14.50
C ASP A 741 4.67 -35.98 -15.20
N TRP A 742 5.56 -36.62 -14.43
CA TRP A 742 6.81 -37.25 -14.88
C TRP A 742 7.74 -36.30 -15.67
N PHE A 743 7.58 -34.98 -15.50
CA PHE A 743 8.21 -34.00 -16.37
C PHE A 743 9.74 -34.00 -16.27
N TRP A 744 10.29 -34.00 -15.06
CA TRP A 744 11.73 -33.96 -14.84
C TRP A 744 12.38 -35.34 -14.72
N MET A 745 11.64 -36.33 -14.18
CA MET A 745 12.15 -37.68 -13.92
C MET A 745 12.58 -38.41 -15.20
N LYS A 746 11.90 -38.15 -16.33
CA LYS A 746 12.31 -38.67 -17.65
C LYS A 746 13.69 -38.19 -18.13
N HIS A 747 14.24 -37.14 -17.51
CA HIS A 747 15.57 -36.61 -17.81
C HIS A 747 16.64 -37.18 -16.88
N VAL A 748 16.28 -38.09 -15.97
CA VAL A 748 17.20 -38.78 -15.06
C VAL A 748 17.59 -40.10 -15.68
N ASN A 749 18.89 -40.33 -15.85
CA ASN A 749 19.39 -41.65 -16.19
C ASN A 749 19.50 -42.48 -14.91
N LEU A 750 18.44 -43.22 -14.58
CA LEU A 750 18.37 -44.00 -13.35
C LEU A 750 19.23 -45.27 -13.37
N ASP A 751 19.44 -45.87 -14.56
CA ASP A 751 20.20 -47.12 -14.74
C ASP A 751 19.75 -48.26 -13.80
N ILE A 752 18.43 -48.50 -13.74
CA ILE A 752 17.79 -49.55 -12.92
C ILE A 752 16.95 -50.49 -13.79
N GLU A 753 16.71 -51.72 -13.31
CA GLU A 753 15.96 -52.74 -14.04
C GLU A 753 14.46 -52.44 -14.14
N HIS A 754 13.88 -51.89 -13.06
CA HIS A 754 12.45 -51.62 -12.97
C HIS A 754 12.13 -50.27 -12.31
N TYR A 755 11.47 -49.38 -13.06
CA TYR A 755 10.85 -48.15 -12.56
C TYR A 755 9.33 -48.26 -12.61
N ILE A 756 8.67 -47.95 -11.50
CA ILE A 756 7.21 -47.89 -11.42
C ILE A 756 6.79 -46.49 -10.94
N GLY A 757 6.14 -45.70 -11.80
CA GLY A 757 5.56 -44.42 -11.43
C GLY A 757 4.09 -44.57 -11.02
N VAL A 758 3.69 -44.02 -9.88
CA VAL A 758 2.29 -44.11 -9.42
C VAL A 758 1.73 -42.76 -9.05
N ASP A 759 0.45 -42.53 -9.31
CA ASP A 759 -0.26 -41.30 -8.90
C ASP A 759 -1.76 -41.61 -8.79
N ILE A 760 -2.49 -40.78 -8.05
CA ILE A 760 -3.94 -40.91 -7.86
C ILE A 760 -4.75 -40.30 -9.04
N VAL A 761 -4.10 -39.52 -9.92
CA VAL A 761 -4.73 -38.90 -11.10
C VAL A 761 -4.73 -39.86 -12.30
N LYS A 762 -5.88 -40.49 -12.54
CA LYS A 762 -6.06 -41.55 -13.54
C LYS A 762 -5.75 -41.12 -14.97
N GLU A 763 -6.24 -39.96 -15.39
CA GLU A 763 -6.04 -39.45 -16.76
C GLU A 763 -4.56 -39.22 -17.07
N MET A 764 -3.83 -38.68 -16.10
CA MET A 764 -2.40 -38.42 -16.19
C MET A 764 -1.62 -39.73 -16.34
N ILE A 765 -1.88 -40.69 -15.44
CA ILE A 765 -1.20 -41.99 -15.48
C ILE A 765 -1.50 -42.78 -16.75
N ASN A 766 -2.75 -42.79 -17.22
CA ASN A 766 -3.09 -43.45 -18.49
C ASN A 766 -2.32 -42.82 -19.67
N SER A 767 -2.11 -41.50 -19.64
CA SER A 767 -1.28 -40.80 -20.63
C SER A 767 0.17 -41.24 -20.57
N HIS A 768 0.75 -41.34 -19.37
CA HIS A 768 2.14 -41.78 -19.18
C HIS A 768 2.35 -43.22 -19.59
N GLN A 769 1.44 -44.12 -19.16
CA GLN A 769 1.49 -45.53 -19.55
C GLN A 769 1.47 -45.68 -21.07
N LYS A 770 0.70 -44.86 -21.79
CA LYS A 770 0.65 -44.89 -23.26
C LYS A 770 1.89 -44.28 -23.93
N LYS A 771 2.45 -43.21 -23.36
CA LYS A 771 3.52 -42.42 -24.01
C LYS A 771 4.92 -42.88 -23.67
N TYR A 772 5.11 -43.42 -22.47
CA TYR A 772 6.44 -43.56 -21.86
C TYR A 772 6.73 -44.95 -21.35
N ALA A 773 5.73 -45.84 -21.25
CA ALA A 773 5.97 -47.19 -20.77
C ALA A 773 6.80 -48.02 -21.75
N ASN A 774 7.62 -48.89 -21.19
CA ASN A 774 8.45 -49.88 -21.88
C ASN A 774 8.73 -51.04 -20.91
N ASP A 775 9.53 -52.03 -21.32
CA ASP A 775 9.82 -53.23 -20.52
C ASP A 775 10.42 -52.92 -19.13
N HIS A 776 11.04 -51.75 -18.96
CA HIS A 776 11.66 -51.30 -17.71
C HIS A 776 10.88 -50.21 -16.98
N THR A 777 9.92 -49.53 -17.64
CA THR A 777 9.20 -48.36 -17.09
C THR A 777 7.69 -48.58 -17.16
N HIS A 778 7.02 -48.55 -16.00
CA HIS A 778 5.58 -48.77 -15.89
C HIS A 778 4.91 -47.67 -15.08
N PHE A 779 3.64 -47.38 -15.37
CA PHE A 779 2.83 -46.39 -14.65
C PHE A 779 1.50 -47.00 -14.17
N LYS A 780 1.12 -46.77 -12.91
CA LYS A 780 -0.12 -47.31 -12.32
C LYS A 780 -0.88 -46.26 -11.52
N CYS A 781 -2.19 -46.18 -11.74
CA CYS A 781 -3.06 -45.29 -10.96
C CYS A 781 -3.31 -45.96 -9.62
N ILE A 782 -2.81 -45.40 -8.52
CA ILE A 782 -2.88 -45.99 -7.18
C ILE A 782 -3.18 -44.90 -6.16
N ASN A 783 -4.18 -45.12 -5.30
CA ASN A 783 -4.38 -44.34 -4.09
C ASN A 783 -3.42 -44.82 -2.98
N LEU A 784 -2.35 -44.05 -2.70
CA LEU A 784 -1.32 -44.42 -1.73
C LEU A 784 -1.84 -44.66 -0.31
N VAL A 785 -3.01 -44.12 0.05
CA VAL A 785 -3.60 -44.29 1.39
C VAL A 785 -4.30 -45.64 1.54
N GLU A 786 -4.86 -46.20 0.47
CA GLU A 786 -5.84 -47.29 0.54
C GLU A 786 -5.40 -48.56 -0.21
N GLU A 787 -4.57 -48.43 -1.25
CA GLU A 787 -4.25 -49.51 -2.17
C GLU A 787 -2.86 -50.09 -1.94
N LYS A 788 -2.71 -51.42 -2.11
CA LYS A 788 -1.43 -52.12 -1.92
C LYS A 788 -0.39 -51.71 -2.95
N LEU A 789 0.84 -51.46 -2.48
CA LEU A 789 1.97 -51.05 -3.31
C LEU A 789 2.80 -52.24 -3.79
N PRO A 790 3.41 -52.16 -4.98
CA PRO A 790 4.32 -53.19 -5.47
C PRO A 790 5.62 -53.22 -4.63
N LYS A 791 6.19 -54.42 -4.49
CA LYS A 791 7.48 -54.60 -3.84
C LYS A 791 8.60 -54.08 -4.76
N VAL A 792 9.43 -53.19 -4.21
CA VAL A 792 10.61 -52.59 -4.86
C VAL A 792 11.73 -52.45 -3.82
N ASP A 793 12.95 -52.10 -4.23
CA ASP A 793 14.04 -51.88 -3.27
C ASP A 793 13.93 -50.50 -2.59
N LEU A 794 13.57 -49.46 -3.37
CA LEU A 794 13.47 -48.07 -2.92
C LEU A 794 12.14 -47.42 -3.32
N ILE A 795 11.48 -46.78 -2.35
CA ILE A 795 10.38 -45.86 -2.60
C ILE A 795 10.93 -44.43 -2.62
N PHE A 796 10.70 -43.73 -3.72
CA PHE A 796 10.98 -42.31 -3.88
C PHE A 796 9.65 -41.55 -3.75
N SER A 797 9.53 -40.70 -2.74
CA SER A 797 8.31 -39.95 -2.45
C SER A 797 8.63 -38.48 -2.23
N ARG A 798 8.80 -37.75 -3.33
CA ARG A 798 9.11 -36.31 -3.29
C ARG A 798 7.83 -35.49 -3.31
N ASP A 799 7.76 -34.51 -2.40
CA ASP A 799 6.68 -33.53 -2.29
C ASP A 799 5.28 -34.16 -2.18
N CYS A 800 5.17 -35.38 -1.67
CA CYS A 800 3.88 -36.04 -1.39
C CYS A 800 3.26 -35.52 -0.09
N PHE A 801 3.99 -35.75 1.02
CA PHE A 801 3.45 -35.61 2.38
C PHE A 801 3.05 -34.17 2.72
N VAL A 802 3.70 -33.20 2.07
CA VAL A 802 3.42 -31.77 2.20
C VAL A 802 1.98 -31.41 1.82
N HIS A 803 1.32 -32.20 0.96
CA HIS A 803 -0.05 -31.97 0.49
C HIS A 803 -1.14 -32.77 1.24
N LEU A 804 -0.77 -33.57 2.24
CA LEU A 804 -1.66 -34.54 2.87
C LEU A 804 -1.78 -34.34 4.38
N SER A 805 -2.94 -34.58 4.97
CA SER A 805 -3.10 -34.47 6.43
C SER A 805 -2.11 -35.38 7.17
N ASN A 806 -1.75 -35.05 8.42
CA ASN A 806 -0.86 -35.88 9.23
C ASN A 806 -1.36 -37.33 9.31
N LYS A 807 -2.68 -37.52 9.38
CA LYS A 807 -3.31 -38.85 9.38
C LYS A 807 -3.05 -39.61 8.07
N ASP A 808 -3.24 -38.96 6.92
CA ASP A 808 -3.01 -39.60 5.62
C ASP A 808 -1.53 -39.91 5.40
N VAL A 809 -0.63 -39.03 5.85
CA VAL A 809 0.82 -39.27 5.80
C VAL A 809 1.20 -40.50 6.62
N LEU A 810 0.69 -40.63 7.86
CA LEU A 810 0.94 -41.82 8.69
C LEU A 810 0.41 -43.09 8.03
N ASN A 811 -0.79 -43.06 7.45
CA ASN A 811 -1.34 -44.21 6.71
C ASN A 811 -0.46 -44.60 5.50
N ILE A 812 0.06 -43.61 4.76
CA ILE A 812 0.96 -43.87 3.63
C ILE A 812 2.29 -44.47 4.11
N ILE A 813 2.84 -44.00 5.22
CA ILE A 813 4.08 -44.57 5.79
C ILE A 813 3.87 -46.05 6.16
N GLU A 814 2.74 -46.39 6.78
CA GLU A 814 2.40 -47.79 7.07
C GLU A 814 2.22 -48.62 5.79
N ASN A 815 1.60 -48.06 4.76
CA ASN A 815 1.48 -48.74 3.47
C ASN A 815 2.84 -48.91 2.76
N PHE A 816 3.75 -47.93 2.91
CA PHE A 816 5.13 -48.01 2.41
C PHE A 816 5.89 -49.13 3.13
N LYS A 817 5.76 -49.27 4.45
CA LYS A 817 6.32 -50.40 5.22
C LYS A 817 5.73 -51.74 4.74
N ALA A 818 4.41 -51.81 4.56
CA ALA A 818 3.70 -53.02 4.14
C ALA A 818 4.06 -53.49 2.71
N SER A 819 4.58 -52.59 1.85
CA SER A 819 5.05 -52.94 0.50
C SER A 819 6.27 -53.89 0.49
N GLY A 820 7.00 -53.96 1.60
CA GLY A 820 8.24 -54.72 1.71
C GLY A 820 9.46 -54.05 1.05
N ALA A 821 9.39 -52.74 0.78
CA ALA A 821 10.54 -51.97 0.32
C ALA A 821 11.57 -51.74 1.43
N THR A 822 12.84 -51.60 1.04
CA THR A 822 13.94 -51.46 2.01
C THR A 822 14.17 -50.00 2.38
N TYR A 823 14.18 -49.12 1.38
CA TYR A 823 14.52 -47.71 1.55
C TYR A 823 13.37 -46.77 1.21
N LEU A 824 13.29 -45.65 1.93
CA LEU A 824 12.46 -44.50 1.63
C LEU A 824 13.34 -43.27 1.41
N LEU A 825 13.22 -42.64 0.25
CA LEU A 825 13.81 -41.34 -0.06
C LEU A 825 12.69 -40.32 -0.21
N THR A 826 12.56 -39.39 0.75
CA THR A 826 11.43 -38.43 0.79
C THR A 826 11.87 -37.01 1.17
N THR A 827 11.04 -36.02 0.82
CA THR A 827 11.27 -34.61 1.14
C THR A 827 11.23 -34.38 2.66
N THR A 828 12.20 -33.62 3.17
CA THR A 828 12.21 -33.10 4.53
C THR A 828 12.79 -31.68 4.57
N PHE A 829 12.34 -30.87 5.53
CA PHE A 829 12.78 -29.48 5.72
C PHE A 829 13.53 -29.38 7.06
N VAL A 830 14.85 -29.49 7.04
CA VAL A 830 15.65 -29.73 8.27
C VAL A 830 15.71 -28.55 9.24
N ALA A 831 15.35 -27.34 8.81
CA ALA A 831 15.37 -26.15 9.66
C ALA A 831 14.05 -25.92 10.42
N ARG A 832 12.99 -26.70 10.15
CA ARG A 832 11.73 -26.57 10.90
C ARG A 832 11.92 -27.04 12.33
N THR A 833 11.31 -26.33 13.28
CA THR A 833 11.34 -26.63 14.72
C THR A 833 10.07 -27.32 15.23
N GLN A 834 9.02 -27.39 14.40
CA GLN A 834 7.77 -28.12 14.67
C GLN A 834 7.07 -28.45 13.34
N ASN A 835 6.25 -29.50 13.32
CA ASN A 835 5.30 -29.76 12.21
C ASN A 835 3.90 -29.31 12.62
N GLU A 836 3.15 -28.79 11.65
CA GLU A 836 1.73 -28.47 11.78
C GLU A 836 0.92 -29.41 10.88
N ASP A 837 -0.35 -29.65 11.21
CA ASP A 837 -1.24 -30.38 10.31
C ASP A 837 -1.72 -29.47 9.17
N LEU A 838 -2.19 -30.07 8.06
CA LEU A 838 -2.57 -29.35 6.85
C LEU A 838 -3.77 -28.39 7.04
N GLY A 839 -4.68 -28.71 7.97
CA GLY A 839 -5.87 -27.89 8.24
C GLY A 839 -6.76 -27.73 7.00
N GLU A 840 -7.21 -26.50 6.73
CA GLU A 840 -7.96 -26.14 5.51
C GLU A 840 -7.05 -25.81 4.31
N GLY A 841 -5.72 -25.96 4.47
CA GLY A 841 -4.72 -25.69 3.44
C GLY A 841 -4.53 -26.85 2.45
N PHE A 842 -3.64 -26.64 1.47
CA PHE A 842 -3.32 -27.65 0.44
C PHE A 842 -1.82 -27.94 0.28
N TRP A 843 -0.95 -27.28 1.06
CA TRP A 843 0.50 -27.55 1.12
C TRP A 843 1.10 -27.08 2.47
N ARG A 844 2.14 -27.76 2.98
CA ARG A 844 2.97 -27.33 4.14
C ARG A 844 4.37 -27.95 4.14
N ALA A 845 5.37 -27.26 4.69
CA ALA A 845 6.70 -27.83 4.92
C ALA A 845 6.71 -28.78 6.14
N LEU A 846 7.40 -29.91 6.03
CA LEU A 846 7.48 -30.96 7.07
C LEU A 846 8.93 -31.36 7.37
N ASN A 847 9.30 -31.40 8.65
CA ASN A 847 10.52 -32.05 9.11
C ASN A 847 10.19 -33.45 9.61
N MET A 848 10.61 -34.47 8.86
CA MET A 848 10.25 -35.86 9.14
C MET A 848 10.81 -36.36 10.48
N GLN A 849 11.86 -35.75 11.01
CA GLN A 849 12.44 -36.10 12.32
C GLN A 849 11.64 -35.56 13.51
N LEU A 850 10.69 -34.66 13.29
CA LEU A 850 9.86 -34.07 14.35
C LEU A 850 8.51 -34.77 14.46
N ALA A 851 7.87 -34.63 15.63
CA ALA A 851 6.50 -35.07 15.84
C ALA A 851 5.56 -34.47 14.77
N PRO A 852 4.55 -35.22 14.27
CA PRO A 852 4.15 -36.56 14.72
C PRO A 852 4.92 -37.73 14.10
N PHE A 853 5.82 -37.50 13.12
CA PHE A 853 6.44 -38.59 12.34
C PHE A 853 7.68 -39.19 13.02
N ASN A 854 8.46 -38.37 13.74
CA ASN A 854 9.57 -38.81 14.59
C ASN A 854 10.57 -39.78 13.91
N PHE A 855 10.88 -39.56 12.63
CA PHE A 855 11.88 -40.38 11.94
C PHE A 855 13.26 -40.23 12.61
N PRO A 856 14.11 -41.28 12.61
CA PRO A 856 15.48 -41.16 13.09
C PRO A 856 16.29 -40.24 12.17
N THR A 857 17.55 -39.96 12.54
CA THR A 857 18.45 -39.21 11.66
C THR A 857 18.60 -39.92 10.30
N PRO A 858 18.48 -39.21 9.16
CA PRO A 858 18.58 -39.84 7.84
C PRO A 858 19.97 -40.43 7.60
N LEU A 859 20.02 -41.57 6.91
CA LEU A 859 21.26 -42.22 6.48
C LEU A 859 22.06 -41.33 5.52
N LYS A 860 21.35 -40.57 4.68
CA LYS A 860 21.92 -39.58 3.76
C LYS A 860 20.93 -38.44 3.59
N LEU A 861 21.47 -37.23 3.47
CA LEU A 861 20.69 -36.02 3.20
C LEU A 861 21.23 -35.39 1.91
N ILE A 862 20.35 -35.16 0.94
CA ILE A 862 20.66 -34.44 -0.30
C ILE A 862 19.91 -33.13 -0.24
N ASN A 863 20.61 -32.01 0.00
CA ASN A 863 20.01 -30.69 -0.10
C ASN A 863 19.68 -30.42 -1.57
N GLU A 864 18.43 -30.04 -1.85
CA GLU A 864 17.98 -29.83 -3.23
C GLU A 864 18.45 -28.49 -3.82
N GLU A 865 19.06 -27.63 -2.99
CA GLU A 865 19.36 -26.23 -3.28
C GLU A 865 18.10 -25.49 -3.76
N CYS A 866 16.98 -25.77 -3.09
CA CYS A 866 15.66 -25.27 -3.48
C CYS A 866 15.63 -23.74 -3.50
N THR A 867 15.33 -23.19 -4.67
CA THR A 867 15.23 -21.75 -4.91
C THR A 867 13.77 -21.26 -4.94
N GLU A 868 12.81 -22.16 -4.70
CA GLU A 868 11.39 -21.85 -4.59
C GLU A 868 11.13 -20.82 -3.47
N GLU A 869 10.09 -19.99 -3.65
CA GLU A 869 9.67 -18.95 -2.71
C GLU A 869 10.80 -18.00 -2.22
N ASN A 870 11.72 -17.63 -3.13
CA ASN A 870 12.91 -16.81 -2.83
C ASN A 870 13.87 -17.46 -1.82
N ASN A 871 14.23 -18.72 -2.02
CA ASN A 871 15.13 -19.45 -1.12
C ASN A 871 14.55 -19.66 0.29
N MET A 872 13.21 -19.60 0.45
CA MET A 872 12.52 -19.82 1.74
C MET A 872 12.69 -21.26 2.25
N TYR A 873 12.94 -22.18 1.33
CA TYR A 873 13.13 -23.60 1.62
C TYR A 873 14.52 -24.09 1.26
N THR A 874 15.54 -23.27 1.54
CA THR A 874 16.96 -23.69 1.40
C THR A 874 17.32 -24.91 2.25
N ASP A 875 16.47 -25.25 3.22
CA ASP A 875 16.55 -26.46 4.03
C ASP A 875 15.83 -27.68 3.42
N LYS A 876 15.12 -27.52 2.30
CA LYS A 876 14.45 -28.61 1.57
C LYS A 876 15.49 -29.58 1.05
N SER A 877 15.36 -30.82 1.51
CA SER A 877 16.30 -31.88 1.25
C SER A 877 15.55 -33.19 1.02
N LEU A 878 16.14 -34.10 0.26
CA LEU A 878 15.75 -35.51 0.26
C LEU A 878 16.51 -36.22 1.38
N GLY A 879 15.77 -36.80 2.33
CA GLY A 879 16.32 -37.68 3.36
C GLY A 879 16.14 -39.15 2.98
N LEU A 880 17.18 -39.95 3.17
CA LEU A 880 17.16 -41.40 2.99
C LEU A 880 17.00 -42.09 4.35
N TRP A 881 16.03 -43.00 4.45
CA TRP A 881 15.82 -43.85 5.63
C TRP A 881 15.63 -45.31 5.21
N ARG A 882 15.91 -46.25 6.13
CA ARG A 882 15.38 -47.61 6.03
C ARG A 882 13.96 -47.61 6.58
N LEU A 883 13.03 -48.20 5.84
CA LEU A 883 11.62 -48.27 6.26
C LEU A 883 11.46 -49.03 7.58
N ALA A 884 12.32 -50.03 7.84
CA ALA A 884 12.34 -50.79 9.09
C ALA A 884 12.79 -49.98 10.33
N ASP A 885 13.45 -48.83 10.15
CA ASP A 885 13.93 -47.98 11.24
C ASP A 885 12.91 -46.89 11.63
N LEU A 886 11.81 -46.76 10.88
CA LEU A 886 10.77 -45.76 11.15
C LEU A 886 9.85 -46.28 12.27
N LEU A 887 9.65 -45.46 13.31
CA LEU A 887 8.78 -45.79 14.45
C LEU A 887 7.36 -46.15 13.98
N GLU A 888 6.70 -47.04 14.70
CA GLU A 888 5.27 -47.40 14.51
C GLU A 888 4.33 -46.26 14.92
#